data_AF-A0ABD6VX99-F1
#
_entry.id   AF-A0ABD6VX99-F1
#
_cell.length_a   1.000
_cell.length_b   1.000
_cell.length_c   1.000
_cell.angle_alpha   90.00
_cell.angle_beta   90.00
_cell.angle_gamma   90.00
#
_symmetry.space_group_name_H-M   'P 1'
#
loop_
_entity.id
_entity.type
_entity.pdbx_description
1 polymer ?
#
loop_
_entity_poly.entity_id
_entity_poly.type
_entity_poly.pdbx_seq_one_letter_code
_entity_poly.pdbx_strand_id
1 'polypeptide(L)'
;MANNRIGIREFVELTVRTGDLNPITSNSNNTAIIGSQIHRKLQAAHRESDYEKEVYLKTAVTVNDEDYQLEGRADGVWTDDTGLTVEEIKTSARPWEEATQNTKDRYWAQARIYGHLLCEQRHLDQATITLVYVQTSTDTVSRFSEVKSAAELADDFTDLLEEFRDWLKLRSDIIKRRNTSIDQLDFPFPQFRAGQHELAAAVYKAIYSQARLFVQAPTGTGKTISALFPTLKAMGTGLIQRAFYLTAKQSTRRVAEQAMALMAQAGLTAKSITLTAKDTITFADEPDDPSKNPYMLGYYDRLKPALHDLLEHEDQLTRPVIETYARKHRLDPFEFSLDASLFCDVIICDYNYLFDPLVFLQRFFSEKDDSNFFLIDEAHNLVSRARDMYTAAITDQDFVQLKKALTPYKGAPLTKVRRAMTRILNTLDATTSTLLTSQPTIFQDDPLDDLTAVLFRFTEVVHDWLSEPPTPALQPAVDLVLPVFFLANQYLRIGDFYDATFKTEVTKENGQIMVKELCLDPSQFVDEALKKGRGAVLFSATLSPMAYFQKLLGGIDNSLAYTLPSPFDPAKQAVIVDASVNTTYRRRTQDLPQLIASLTTLVRTKSGNYLFFFPSYAYLKTAYEAFTAANPDLRICAQENAMTEADRQTFLDYFQTGSEPIIGFAVLGGIFAEGIDLKGSRLIGVAIISVGLPGINAETDQLRAYFDRANGQGFAYAYQLPGFNNVLQAGGRVIRGTKDVGVILLIDERFITPRYARLFPDHWTHAQVSYNPTQLAQLLTHFWEAHHENTAHA
;
A
#
# COMPACT_ATOMS: atom_id res chain seq x y z
N MET A 1 29.14 -2.58 6.72
CA MET A 1 29.78 -2.56 5.38
C MET A 1 28.65 -2.40 4.38
N ALA A 2 28.65 -1.32 3.61
CA ALA A 2 27.67 -1.16 2.53
C ALA A 2 27.84 -2.36 1.58
N ASN A 3 26.72 -3.00 1.21
CA ASN A 3 26.74 -4.14 0.32
C ASN A 3 27.10 -3.60 -1.08
N ASN A 4 28.39 -3.52 -1.41
CA ASN A 4 28.87 -3.18 -2.75
C ASN A 4 28.67 -4.37 -3.71
N ARG A 5 27.49 -5.01 -3.66
CA ARG A 5 27.12 -6.15 -4.50
C ARG A 5 26.10 -5.70 -5.51
N ILE A 6 26.28 -6.12 -6.74
CA ILE A 6 25.45 -5.72 -7.87
C ILE A 6 25.12 -6.98 -8.64
N GLY A 7 23.83 -7.22 -8.87
CA GLY A 7 23.40 -8.33 -9.71
C GLY A 7 23.79 -8.10 -11.16
N ILE A 8 24.30 -9.12 -11.85
CA ILE A 8 24.61 -9.04 -13.30
C ILE A 8 23.36 -8.66 -14.11
N ARG A 9 22.17 -9.08 -13.66
CA ARG A 9 20.90 -8.64 -14.26
C ARG A 9 20.64 -7.13 -14.06
N GLU A 10 20.88 -6.60 -12.85
CA GLU A 10 20.75 -5.16 -12.55
C GLU A 10 21.74 -4.35 -13.40
N PHE A 11 22.98 -4.82 -13.49
CA PHE A 11 24.01 -4.25 -14.35
C PHE A 11 23.54 -4.12 -15.81
N VAL A 12 23.07 -5.22 -16.40
CA VAL A 12 22.56 -5.23 -17.79
C VAL A 12 21.30 -4.37 -17.96
N GLU A 13 20.41 -4.33 -16.96
CA GLU A 13 19.20 -3.50 -17.00
C GLU A 13 19.50 -1.99 -17.01
N LEU A 14 20.61 -1.57 -16.40
CA LEU A 14 21.02 -0.17 -16.35
C LEU A 14 21.84 0.26 -17.56
N THR A 15 22.63 -0.65 -18.15
CA THR A 15 23.51 -0.33 -19.29
C THR A 15 22.81 -0.51 -20.64
N VAL A 16 22.16 -1.66 -20.87
CA VAL A 16 21.73 -2.06 -22.23
C VAL A 16 20.32 -1.57 -22.61
N ARG A 17 19.54 -1.05 -21.67
CA ARG A 17 18.11 -0.78 -21.88
C ARG A 17 17.86 0.42 -22.81
N THR A 18 17.21 0.17 -23.96
CA THR A 18 16.90 1.17 -25.02
C THR A 18 15.46 1.03 -25.59
N GLY A 19 14.98 2.01 -26.35
CA GLY A 19 13.70 1.95 -27.05
C GLY A 19 12.44 2.24 -26.20
N ASP A 20 11.31 1.70 -26.64
CA ASP A 20 9.97 2.09 -26.16
C ASP A 20 9.59 1.48 -24.80
N LEU A 21 8.82 2.24 -24.02
CA LEU A 21 8.09 1.73 -22.88
C LEU A 21 6.89 0.91 -23.37
N ASN A 22 6.80 -0.37 -22.96
CA ASN A 22 5.69 -1.24 -23.35
C ASN A 22 4.84 -1.61 -22.12
N PRO A 23 3.60 -1.09 -22.00
CA PRO A 23 2.77 -1.22 -20.80
C PRO A 23 2.24 -2.63 -20.58
N ILE A 24 2.27 -3.48 -21.62
CA ILE A 24 1.86 -4.89 -21.53
C ILE A 24 2.96 -5.72 -20.85
N THR A 25 4.24 -5.32 -21.00
CA THR A 25 5.39 -6.02 -20.42
C THR A 25 5.74 -5.60 -19.00
N SER A 26 5.34 -4.39 -18.57
CA SER A 26 5.53 -3.93 -17.19
C SER A 26 4.63 -4.66 -16.18
N ASN A 27 3.51 -5.23 -16.63
CA ASN A 27 2.60 -6.03 -15.81
C ASN A 27 2.75 -7.56 -16.00
N SER A 28 3.60 -8.04 -16.91
CA SER A 28 3.71 -9.47 -17.26
C SER A 28 4.85 -10.19 -16.53
N ASN A 29 5.01 -9.96 -15.23
CA ASN A 29 5.94 -10.73 -14.38
C ASN A 29 5.24 -11.83 -13.56
N ASN A 30 3.99 -12.15 -13.89
CA ASN A 30 3.23 -13.27 -13.33
C ASN A 30 3.83 -14.66 -13.65
N THR A 31 4.99 -14.72 -14.31
CA THR A 31 5.71 -15.91 -14.76
C THR A 31 6.89 -16.32 -13.87
N ALA A 32 7.12 -15.75 -12.69
CA ALA A 32 8.24 -16.20 -11.85
C ALA A 32 8.12 -17.67 -11.41
N ILE A 33 6.90 -18.10 -11.02
CA ILE A 33 6.64 -19.49 -10.61
C ILE A 33 6.69 -20.44 -11.82
N ILE A 34 5.97 -20.10 -12.90
CA ILE A 34 5.96 -20.87 -14.16
C ILE A 34 7.38 -20.95 -14.73
N GLY A 35 8.12 -19.84 -14.73
CA GLY A 35 9.49 -19.75 -15.19
C GLY A 35 10.42 -20.65 -14.39
N SER A 36 10.35 -20.63 -13.06
CA SER A 36 11.14 -21.53 -12.20
C SER A 36 10.83 -23.02 -12.42
N GLN A 37 9.58 -23.37 -12.74
CA GLN A 37 9.20 -24.74 -13.10
C GLN A 37 9.75 -25.14 -14.46
N ILE A 38 9.70 -24.24 -15.44
CA ILE A 38 10.26 -24.44 -16.78
C ILE A 38 11.79 -24.60 -16.71
N HIS A 39 12.49 -23.74 -15.97
CA HIS A 39 13.95 -23.84 -15.78
C HIS A 39 14.31 -25.21 -15.21
N ARG A 40 13.64 -25.63 -14.11
CA ARG A 40 13.87 -26.96 -13.51
C ARG A 40 13.59 -28.10 -14.49
N LYS A 41 12.52 -28.02 -15.29
CA LYS A 41 12.16 -29.02 -16.29
C LYS A 41 13.20 -29.13 -17.40
N LEU A 42 13.68 -28.00 -17.92
CA LEU A 42 14.71 -27.95 -18.97
C LEU A 42 16.07 -28.43 -18.45
N GLN A 43 16.50 -27.93 -17.30
CA GLN A 43 17.72 -28.38 -16.63
C GLN A 43 17.67 -29.88 -16.31
N ALA A 44 16.51 -30.46 -15.98
CA ALA A 44 16.36 -31.90 -15.75
C ALA A 44 16.43 -32.75 -17.03
N ALA A 45 16.24 -32.14 -18.21
CA ALA A 45 16.28 -32.83 -19.50
C ALA A 45 17.68 -32.95 -20.11
N HIS A 46 18.67 -32.21 -19.57
CA HIS A 46 20.08 -32.29 -19.99
C HIS A 46 20.70 -33.67 -19.71
N ARG A 47 21.59 -34.12 -20.61
CA ARG A 47 22.21 -35.46 -20.60
C ARG A 47 23.74 -35.43 -20.65
N GLU A 48 24.32 -34.25 -20.73
CA GLU A 48 25.75 -33.99 -20.76
C GLU A 48 26.36 -34.35 -19.39
N SER A 49 27.52 -35.03 -19.40
CA SER A 49 28.12 -35.57 -18.16
C SER A 49 28.59 -34.49 -17.19
N ASP A 50 28.97 -33.32 -17.72
CA ASP A 50 29.56 -32.20 -16.96
C ASP A 50 28.61 -30.99 -16.89
N TYR A 51 27.28 -31.20 -16.95
CA TYR A 51 26.30 -30.12 -16.84
C TYR A 51 26.11 -29.65 -15.39
N GLU A 52 26.45 -28.40 -15.14
CA GLU A 52 26.27 -27.69 -13.89
C GLU A 52 25.06 -26.74 -13.99
N LYS A 53 24.15 -26.81 -13.01
CA LYS A 53 22.94 -25.99 -12.93
C LYS A 53 23.17 -24.81 -12.00
N GLU A 54 22.61 -23.65 -12.33
CA GLU A 54 22.58 -22.47 -11.44
C GLU A 54 24.00 -22.07 -10.96
N VAL A 55 24.96 -22.00 -11.90
CA VAL A 55 26.36 -21.74 -11.59
C VAL A 55 26.52 -20.29 -11.12
N TYR A 56 26.86 -20.14 -9.84
CA TYR A 56 27.08 -18.82 -9.24
C TYR A 56 28.44 -18.26 -9.65
N LEU A 57 28.42 -17.08 -10.26
CA LEU A 57 29.58 -16.37 -10.78
C LEU A 57 29.71 -15.02 -10.09
N LYS A 58 30.96 -14.59 -9.87
CA LYS A 58 31.27 -13.29 -9.31
C LYS A 58 32.59 -12.75 -9.85
N THR A 59 32.69 -11.43 -9.94
CA THR A 59 33.93 -10.71 -10.22
C THR A 59 34.00 -9.42 -9.41
N ALA A 60 35.21 -8.96 -9.11
CA ALA A 60 35.45 -7.69 -8.44
C ALA A 60 35.76 -6.62 -9.50
N VAL A 61 35.07 -5.48 -9.41
CA VAL A 61 35.30 -4.32 -10.27
C VAL A 61 35.52 -3.09 -9.40
N THR A 62 36.58 -2.34 -9.65
CA THR A 62 36.89 -1.12 -8.91
C THR A 62 36.36 0.09 -9.67
N VAL A 63 35.54 0.91 -9.01
CA VAL A 63 34.98 2.16 -9.55
C VAL A 63 35.17 3.28 -8.52
N ASN A 64 35.86 4.36 -8.88
CA ASN A 64 36.22 5.48 -7.99
C ASN A 64 36.88 5.04 -6.66
N ASP A 65 37.89 4.17 -6.74
CA ASP A 65 38.61 3.64 -5.57
C ASP A 65 37.74 2.82 -4.59
N GLU A 66 36.53 2.43 -5.01
CA GLU A 66 35.63 1.52 -4.29
C GLU A 66 35.49 0.20 -5.05
N ASP A 67 35.67 -0.91 -4.32
CA ASP A 67 35.50 -2.24 -4.86
C ASP A 67 34.03 -2.65 -4.83
N TYR A 68 33.50 -3.03 -5.99
CA TYR A 68 32.19 -3.63 -6.18
C TYR A 68 32.34 -5.10 -6.58
N GLN A 69 31.40 -5.91 -6.14
CA GLN A 69 31.27 -7.31 -6.52
C GLN A 69 30.08 -7.44 -7.47
N LEU A 70 30.35 -7.68 -8.75
CA LEU A 70 29.31 -8.09 -9.69
C LEU A 70 29.06 -9.59 -9.50
N GLU A 71 27.81 -10.00 -9.34
CA GLU A 71 27.46 -11.41 -9.11
C GLU A 71 26.18 -11.82 -9.83
N GLY A 72 26.08 -13.09 -10.19
CA GLY A 72 24.92 -13.65 -10.89
C GLY A 72 24.96 -15.16 -10.95
N ARG A 73 23.96 -15.74 -11.59
CA ARG A 73 23.83 -17.19 -11.77
C ARG A 73 23.55 -17.48 -13.23
N ALA A 74 24.41 -18.28 -13.86
CA ALA A 74 24.15 -18.84 -15.17
C ALA A 74 23.23 -20.06 -15.02
N ASP A 75 22.21 -20.17 -15.85
CA ASP A 75 21.21 -21.24 -15.73
C ASP A 75 21.81 -22.63 -15.96
N GLY A 76 22.72 -22.76 -16.93
CA GLY A 76 23.42 -24.00 -17.25
C GLY A 76 24.84 -23.77 -17.78
N VAL A 77 25.78 -24.62 -17.40
CA VAL A 77 27.18 -24.57 -17.88
C VAL A 77 27.69 -26.00 -18.07
N TRP A 78 28.36 -26.28 -19.18
CA TRP A 78 29.08 -27.55 -19.35
C TRP A 78 30.32 -27.36 -20.21
N THR A 79 31.22 -28.34 -20.17
CA THR A 79 32.41 -28.38 -21.02
C THR A 79 32.47 -29.75 -21.68
N ASP A 80 32.60 -29.77 -23.00
CA ASP A 80 32.74 -31.00 -23.80
C ASP A 80 33.89 -30.87 -24.80
N ASP A 81 34.01 -31.83 -25.72
CA ASP A 81 35.07 -31.86 -26.75
C ASP A 81 35.06 -30.62 -27.67
N THR A 82 33.96 -29.87 -27.71
CA THR A 82 33.79 -28.65 -28.51
C THR A 82 34.10 -27.37 -27.75
N GLY A 83 34.30 -27.45 -26.43
CA GLY A 83 34.68 -26.34 -25.55
C GLY A 83 33.64 -26.04 -24.46
N LEU A 84 33.76 -24.88 -23.83
CA LEU A 84 32.82 -24.38 -22.83
C LEU A 84 31.53 -23.92 -23.50
N THR A 85 30.40 -24.34 -22.96
CA THR A 85 29.09 -23.78 -23.29
C THR A 85 28.43 -23.18 -22.06
N VAL A 86 27.88 -21.98 -22.24
CA VAL A 86 27.12 -21.24 -21.22
C VAL A 86 25.70 -21.08 -21.73
N GLU A 87 24.73 -21.47 -20.92
CA GLU A 87 23.30 -21.45 -21.23
C GLU A 87 22.57 -20.47 -20.31
N GLU A 88 21.78 -19.59 -20.92
CA GLU A 88 20.85 -18.70 -20.24
C GLU A 88 19.43 -18.93 -20.77
N ILE A 89 18.49 -19.20 -19.87
CA ILE A 89 17.10 -19.54 -20.16
C ILE A 89 16.22 -18.30 -19.93
N LYS A 90 15.37 -17.99 -20.92
CA LYS A 90 14.43 -16.87 -20.88
C LYS A 90 13.03 -17.36 -21.18
N THR A 91 12.11 -17.09 -20.27
CA THR A 91 10.70 -17.46 -20.41
C THR A 91 9.86 -16.25 -20.73
N SER A 92 9.00 -16.36 -21.74
CA SER A 92 8.13 -15.27 -22.18
C SER A 92 6.85 -15.82 -22.78
N ALA A 93 5.74 -15.08 -22.67
CA ALA A 93 4.51 -15.44 -23.36
C ALA A 93 4.57 -15.19 -24.88
N ARG A 94 5.42 -14.25 -25.32
CA ARG A 94 5.54 -13.85 -26.73
C ARG A 94 6.55 -14.72 -27.48
N PRO A 95 6.37 -14.97 -28.79
CA PRO A 95 7.38 -15.64 -29.60
C PRO A 95 8.66 -14.79 -29.73
N TRP A 96 9.78 -15.44 -30.04
CA TRP A 96 11.09 -14.77 -30.12
C TRP A 96 11.14 -13.71 -31.21
N GLU A 97 10.46 -13.95 -32.33
CA GLU A 97 10.39 -13.07 -33.49
C GLU A 97 9.81 -11.70 -33.12
N GLU A 98 8.89 -11.67 -32.16
CA GLU A 98 8.22 -10.46 -31.65
C GLU A 98 8.93 -9.81 -30.47
N ALA A 99 9.94 -10.46 -29.87
CA ALA A 99 10.75 -9.81 -28.85
C ALA A 99 11.52 -8.63 -29.46
N THR A 100 11.44 -7.47 -28.79
CA THR A 100 12.12 -6.24 -29.24
C THR A 100 13.63 -6.44 -29.29
N GLN A 101 14.33 -5.70 -30.15
CA GLN A 101 15.78 -5.79 -30.25
C GLN A 101 16.45 -5.52 -28.89
N ASN A 102 16.01 -4.50 -28.15
CA ASN A 102 16.46 -4.22 -26.79
C ASN A 102 16.32 -5.44 -25.84
N THR A 103 15.18 -6.14 -25.87
CA THR A 103 14.99 -7.35 -25.06
C THR A 103 16.03 -8.42 -25.41
N LYS A 104 16.26 -8.63 -26.71
CA LYS A 104 17.24 -9.60 -27.22
C LYS A 104 18.66 -9.19 -26.82
N ASP A 105 19.02 -7.92 -26.96
CA ASP A 105 20.33 -7.37 -26.61
C ASP A 105 20.63 -7.57 -25.12
N ARG A 106 19.66 -7.32 -24.24
CA ARG A 106 19.80 -7.57 -22.80
C ARG A 106 20.03 -9.05 -22.50
N TYR A 107 19.30 -9.95 -23.14
CA TYR A 107 19.45 -11.38 -22.91
C TYR A 107 20.84 -11.87 -23.36
N TRP A 108 21.31 -11.41 -24.52
CA TRP A 108 22.64 -11.71 -25.01
C TRP A 108 23.73 -11.10 -24.13
N ALA A 109 23.60 -9.84 -23.71
CA ALA A 109 24.56 -9.18 -22.82
C ALA A 109 24.73 -9.97 -21.52
N GLN A 110 23.63 -10.41 -20.90
CA GLN A 110 23.69 -11.21 -19.67
C GLN A 110 24.44 -12.54 -19.90
N ALA A 111 24.11 -13.29 -20.95
CA ALA A 111 24.75 -14.57 -21.25
C ALA A 111 26.24 -14.41 -21.61
N ARG A 112 26.60 -13.36 -22.35
CA ARG A 112 27.99 -13.01 -22.69
C ARG A 112 28.83 -12.67 -21.46
N ILE A 113 28.27 -11.94 -20.49
CA ILE A 113 28.97 -11.65 -19.23
C ILE A 113 29.31 -12.97 -18.51
N TYR A 114 28.37 -13.92 -18.42
CA TYR A 114 28.67 -15.22 -17.83
C TYR A 114 29.74 -15.99 -18.61
N GLY A 115 29.70 -15.93 -19.95
CA GLY A 115 30.77 -16.42 -20.82
C GLY A 115 32.14 -15.82 -20.49
N HIS A 116 32.23 -14.49 -20.40
CA HIS A 116 33.45 -13.78 -20.03
C HIS A 116 34.02 -14.28 -18.70
N LEU A 117 33.19 -14.30 -17.65
CA LEU A 117 33.61 -14.72 -16.31
C LEU A 117 34.10 -16.17 -16.28
N LEU A 118 33.46 -17.07 -17.02
CA LEU A 118 33.85 -18.47 -17.07
C LEU A 118 35.12 -18.69 -17.91
N CYS A 119 35.30 -17.96 -19.02
CA CYS A 119 36.54 -17.99 -19.78
C CYS A 119 37.73 -17.53 -18.92
N GLU A 120 37.55 -16.45 -18.14
CA GLU A 120 38.58 -15.95 -17.23
C GLU A 120 38.91 -16.95 -16.11
N GLN A 121 37.88 -17.49 -15.42
CA GLN A 121 38.04 -18.41 -14.30
C GLN A 121 38.61 -19.78 -14.72
N ARG A 122 38.24 -20.28 -15.91
CA ARG A 122 38.66 -21.60 -16.42
C ARG A 122 39.85 -21.53 -17.37
N HIS A 123 40.38 -20.33 -17.64
CA HIS A 123 41.48 -20.09 -18.59
C HIS A 123 41.21 -20.68 -19.98
N LEU A 124 40.03 -20.36 -20.54
CA LEU A 124 39.60 -20.83 -21.86
C LEU A 124 39.62 -19.69 -22.88
N ASP A 125 39.99 -20.03 -24.12
CA ASP A 125 40.16 -19.04 -25.20
C ASP A 125 38.86 -18.67 -25.91
N GLN A 126 37.77 -19.44 -25.70
CA GLN A 126 36.46 -19.22 -26.31
C GLN A 126 35.35 -19.88 -25.49
N ALA A 127 34.12 -19.38 -25.66
CA ALA A 127 32.90 -20.00 -25.16
C ALA A 127 31.79 -19.97 -26.21
N THR A 128 30.97 -21.02 -26.22
CA THR A 128 29.69 -21.04 -26.90
C THR A 128 28.63 -20.44 -25.97
N ILE A 129 28.07 -19.30 -26.36
CA ILE A 129 27.00 -18.64 -25.61
C ILE A 129 25.67 -19.10 -26.19
N THR A 130 24.85 -19.75 -25.39
CA THR A 130 23.56 -20.30 -25.79
C THR A 130 22.43 -19.60 -25.05
N LEU A 131 21.50 -19.01 -25.80
CA LEU A 131 20.25 -18.49 -25.29
C LEU A 131 19.12 -19.49 -25.57
N VAL A 132 18.44 -19.93 -24.52
CA VAL A 132 17.23 -20.76 -24.62
C VAL A 132 16.01 -19.89 -24.36
N TYR A 133 15.18 -19.71 -25.36
CA TYR A 133 13.95 -18.94 -25.24
C TYR A 133 12.73 -19.86 -25.20
N VAL A 134 11.96 -19.79 -24.13
CA VAL A 134 10.77 -20.62 -23.92
C VAL A 134 9.52 -19.77 -24.03
N GLN A 135 8.71 -20.07 -25.03
CA GLN A 135 7.39 -19.49 -25.18
C GLN A 135 6.40 -20.20 -24.25
N THR A 136 6.01 -19.55 -23.15
CA THR A 136 5.18 -20.16 -22.10
C THR A 136 3.75 -20.46 -22.55
N SER A 137 3.25 -19.80 -23.60
CA SER A 137 1.89 -20.06 -24.12
C SER A 137 1.79 -21.32 -24.98
N THR A 138 2.89 -21.75 -25.58
CA THR A 138 2.93 -22.89 -26.51
C THR A 138 3.88 -24.01 -26.06
N ASP A 139 4.59 -23.83 -24.95
CA ASP A 139 5.73 -24.64 -24.53
C ASP A 139 6.82 -24.81 -25.62
N THR A 140 6.88 -23.88 -26.58
CA THR A 140 7.88 -23.91 -27.65
C THR A 140 9.23 -23.47 -27.11
N VAL A 141 10.27 -24.26 -27.37
CA VAL A 141 11.65 -23.98 -26.96
C VAL A 141 12.48 -23.67 -28.19
N SER A 142 13.03 -22.46 -28.26
CA SER A 142 13.97 -22.03 -29.29
C SER A 142 15.37 -21.91 -28.68
N ARG A 143 16.40 -22.37 -29.40
CA ARG A 143 17.80 -22.31 -28.97
C ARG A 143 18.61 -21.51 -29.98
N PHE A 144 19.38 -20.54 -29.49
CA PHE A 144 20.25 -19.70 -30.30
C PHE A 144 21.65 -19.76 -29.71
N SER A 145 22.67 -19.99 -30.53
CA SER A 145 24.05 -20.11 -30.05
C SER A 145 24.99 -19.26 -30.90
N GLU A 146 25.96 -18.62 -30.26
CA GLU A 146 27.08 -17.94 -30.90
C GLU A 146 28.39 -18.41 -30.25
N VAL A 147 29.46 -18.54 -31.04
CA VAL A 147 30.80 -18.80 -30.53
C VAL A 147 31.51 -17.46 -30.44
N LYS A 148 32.04 -17.15 -29.25
CA LYS A 148 32.78 -15.91 -28.98
C LYS A 148 34.14 -16.25 -28.40
N SER A 149 35.18 -15.58 -28.87
CA SER A 149 36.50 -15.64 -28.26
C SER A 149 36.49 -14.96 -26.88
N ALA A 150 37.41 -15.37 -26.00
CA ALA A 150 37.59 -14.74 -24.71
C ALA A 150 37.92 -13.24 -24.82
N ALA A 151 38.62 -12.84 -25.88
CA ALA A 151 38.91 -11.44 -26.19
C ALA A 151 37.62 -10.65 -26.51
N GLU A 152 36.76 -11.15 -27.40
CA GLU A 152 35.49 -10.48 -27.71
C GLU A 152 34.56 -10.37 -26.50
N LEU A 153 34.51 -11.41 -25.65
CA LEU A 153 33.72 -11.39 -24.42
C LEU A 153 34.27 -10.38 -23.40
N ALA A 154 35.59 -10.22 -23.34
CA ALA A 154 36.25 -9.23 -22.49
C ALA A 154 36.03 -7.80 -22.98
N ASP A 155 36.07 -7.57 -24.30
CA ASP A 155 35.76 -6.27 -24.90
C ASP A 155 34.29 -5.90 -24.64
N ASP A 156 33.34 -6.82 -24.95
CA ASP A 156 31.91 -6.64 -24.68
C ASP A 156 31.64 -6.31 -23.19
N PHE A 157 32.34 -6.99 -22.26
CA PHE A 157 32.22 -6.71 -20.83
C PHE A 157 32.81 -5.36 -20.42
N THR A 158 33.96 -4.98 -21.00
CA THR A 158 34.65 -3.72 -20.69
C THR A 158 33.81 -2.52 -21.12
N ASP A 159 33.22 -2.56 -22.31
CA ASP A 159 32.35 -1.50 -22.82
C ASP A 159 31.13 -1.29 -21.92
N LEU A 160 30.47 -2.38 -21.50
CA LEU A 160 29.34 -2.31 -20.56
C LEU A 160 29.78 -1.78 -19.20
N LEU A 161 30.98 -2.17 -18.74
CA LEU A 161 31.51 -1.72 -17.46
C LEU A 161 31.82 -0.23 -17.48
N GLU A 162 32.38 0.31 -18.57
CA GLU A 162 32.64 1.74 -18.72
C GLU A 162 31.35 2.56 -18.61
N GLU A 163 30.29 2.18 -19.32
CA GLU A 163 29.00 2.87 -19.23
C GLU A 163 28.41 2.78 -17.82
N PHE A 164 28.59 1.65 -17.14
CA PHE A 164 28.10 1.46 -15.78
C PHE A 164 28.88 2.24 -14.72
N ARG A 165 30.17 2.53 -14.95
CA ARG A 165 31.00 3.30 -14.01
C ARG A 165 30.39 4.67 -13.72
N ASP A 166 29.82 5.34 -14.72
CA ASP A 166 29.18 6.65 -14.54
C ASP A 166 27.95 6.56 -13.61
N TRP A 167 27.16 5.50 -13.75
CA TRP A 167 26.02 5.23 -12.87
C TRP A 167 26.43 4.95 -11.42
N LEU A 168 27.46 4.11 -11.24
CA LEU A 168 27.99 3.81 -9.92
C LEU A 168 28.61 5.04 -9.26
N LYS A 169 29.28 5.88 -10.04
CA LYS A 169 29.80 7.16 -9.57
C LYS A 169 28.67 8.05 -9.05
N LEU A 170 27.63 8.27 -9.85
CA LEU A 170 26.49 9.08 -9.45
C LEU A 170 25.85 8.55 -8.15
N ARG A 171 25.64 7.23 -8.05
CA ARG A 171 25.06 6.59 -6.85
C ARG A 171 25.99 6.72 -5.63
N SER A 172 27.29 6.48 -5.79
CA SER A 172 28.29 6.64 -4.72
C SER A 172 28.34 8.08 -4.23
N ASP A 173 28.33 9.07 -5.14
CA ASP A 173 28.35 10.49 -4.81
C ASP A 173 27.09 10.94 -4.07
N ILE A 174 25.91 10.42 -4.44
CA ILE A 174 24.66 10.65 -3.70
C ILE A 174 24.78 10.09 -2.29
N ILE A 175 25.22 8.83 -2.12
CA ILE A 175 25.35 8.18 -0.81
C ILE A 175 26.39 8.89 0.07
N LYS A 176 27.52 9.31 -0.49
CA LYS A 176 28.58 10.06 0.23
C LYS A 176 28.07 11.39 0.73
N ARG A 177 27.42 12.18 -0.12
CA ARG A 177 26.80 13.46 0.26
C ARG A 177 25.75 13.26 1.35
N ARG A 178 24.86 12.29 1.17
CA ARG A 178 23.85 11.90 2.15
C ARG A 178 24.44 11.52 3.50
N ASN A 179 25.40 10.61 3.54
CA ASN A 179 25.97 10.17 4.82
C ASN A 179 26.71 11.32 5.53
N THR A 180 27.41 12.17 4.76
CA THR A 180 28.10 13.35 5.31
C THR A 180 27.11 14.35 5.91
N SER A 181 26.01 14.65 5.22
CA SER A 181 24.98 15.56 5.76
C SER A 181 24.23 14.96 6.94
N ILE A 182 23.95 13.65 6.92
CA ILE A 182 23.31 12.95 8.04
C ILE A 182 24.18 13.00 9.30
N ASP A 183 25.50 12.86 9.19
CA ASP A 183 26.40 12.95 10.35
C ASP A 183 26.28 14.31 11.05
N GLN A 184 26.25 15.39 10.27
CA GLN A 184 26.13 16.78 10.72
C GLN A 184 24.70 17.20 11.09
N LEU A 185 23.68 16.41 10.75
CA LEU A 185 22.29 16.78 10.92
C LEU A 185 21.86 16.74 12.40
N ASP A 186 21.53 17.88 12.97
CA ASP A 186 20.86 17.92 14.28
C ASP A 186 19.36 17.66 14.15
N PHE A 187 18.70 17.39 15.28
CA PHE A 187 17.23 17.32 15.29
C PHE A 187 16.66 18.66 14.77
N PRO A 188 15.74 18.66 13.80
CA PRO A 188 15.35 19.89 13.08
C PRO A 188 14.52 20.88 13.92
N PHE A 189 14.29 20.59 15.19
CA PHE A 189 13.68 21.50 16.15
C PHE A 189 14.68 21.81 17.28
N PRO A 190 14.58 22.99 17.92
CA PRO A 190 15.52 23.38 18.97
C PRO A 190 15.65 22.39 20.13
N GLN A 191 14.58 21.63 20.40
CA GLN A 191 14.54 20.60 21.43
C GLN A 191 13.53 19.52 21.08
N PHE A 192 13.77 18.30 21.56
CA PHE A 192 12.78 17.24 21.56
C PHE A 192 11.63 17.61 22.49
N ARG A 193 10.39 17.33 22.07
CA ARG A 193 9.24 17.31 22.98
C ARG A 193 9.31 16.04 23.85
N ALA A 194 8.60 16.06 24.98
CA ALA A 194 8.50 14.90 25.86
C ALA A 194 8.09 13.63 25.09
N GLY A 195 8.84 12.54 25.26
CA GLY A 195 8.61 11.25 24.60
C GLY A 195 9.17 11.13 23.19
N GLN A 196 9.53 12.23 22.50
CA GLN A 196 10.03 12.17 21.13
C GLN A 196 11.44 11.58 21.05
N HIS A 197 12.30 11.91 22.01
CA HIS A 197 13.67 11.40 22.05
C HIS A 197 13.68 9.90 22.34
N GLU A 198 12.86 9.45 23.28
CA GLU A 198 12.67 8.04 23.61
C GLU A 198 12.10 7.25 22.44
N LEU A 199 11.11 7.81 21.72
CA LEU A 199 10.60 7.23 20.48
C LEU A 199 11.71 7.12 19.42
N ALA A 200 12.49 8.18 19.21
CA ALA A 200 13.57 8.17 18.24
C ALA A 200 14.63 7.09 18.57
N ALA A 201 14.98 6.96 19.86
CA ALA A 201 15.88 5.91 20.34
C ALA A 201 15.28 4.51 20.13
N ALA A 202 13.98 4.32 20.38
CA ALA A 202 13.29 3.05 20.15
C ALA A 202 13.29 2.67 18.66
N VAL A 203 13.05 3.63 17.76
CA VAL A 203 13.10 3.42 16.31
C VAL A 203 14.51 3.01 15.87
N TYR A 204 15.54 3.76 16.29
CA TYR A 204 16.93 3.42 15.96
C TYR A 204 17.30 2.02 16.48
N LYS A 205 16.89 1.69 17.72
CA LYS A 205 17.10 0.36 18.31
C LYS A 205 16.42 -0.73 17.49
N ALA A 206 15.19 -0.51 17.03
CA ALA A 206 14.46 -1.48 16.20
C ALA A 206 15.18 -1.76 14.87
N ILE A 207 15.72 -0.71 14.23
CA ILE A 207 16.55 -0.86 13.02
C ILE A 207 17.82 -1.67 13.32
N TYR A 208 18.51 -1.31 14.40
CA TYR A 208 19.75 -1.98 14.82
C TYR A 208 19.52 -3.46 15.12
N SER A 209 18.47 -3.79 15.88
CA SER A 209 18.15 -5.16 16.32
C SER A 209 17.31 -5.96 15.33
N GLN A 210 17.03 -5.43 14.14
CA GLN A 210 16.19 -6.09 13.12
C GLN A 210 14.81 -6.51 13.69
N ALA A 211 14.20 -5.62 14.48
CA ALA A 211 12.94 -5.87 15.17
C ALA A 211 11.77 -5.15 14.51
N ARG A 212 10.57 -5.49 14.96
CA ARG A 212 9.34 -4.75 14.67
C ARG A 212 8.94 -3.93 15.88
N LEU A 213 8.75 -2.64 15.70
CA LEU A 213 8.34 -1.73 16.77
C LEU A 213 6.90 -1.26 16.53
N PHE A 214 6.03 -1.51 17.49
CA PHE A 214 4.65 -1.06 17.50
C PHE A 214 4.52 0.15 18.41
N VAL A 215 4.11 1.28 17.85
CA VAL A 215 4.07 2.56 18.56
C VAL A 215 2.65 3.09 18.62
N GLN A 216 2.14 3.25 19.83
CA GLN A 216 0.98 4.09 20.08
C GLN A 216 1.47 5.49 20.43
N ALA A 217 1.26 6.46 19.54
CA ALA A 217 1.68 7.83 19.76
C ALA A 217 0.53 8.80 19.47
N PRO A 218 0.01 9.56 20.45
CA PRO A 218 -1.11 10.49 20.25
C PRO A 218 -0.86 11.53 19.15
N THR A 219 -1.92 12.16 18.63
CA THR A 219 -1.80 13.29 17.68
C THR A 219 -0.96 14.42 18.29
N GLY A 220 -0.28 15.21 17.45
CA GLY A 220 0.55 16.34 17.92
C GLY A 220 1.90 15.97 18.56
N THR A 221 2.21 14.69 18.79
CA THR A 221 3.52 14.22 19.32
C THR A 221 4.66 14.27 18.32
N GLY A 222 4.42 14.61 17.05
CA GLY A 222 5.48 14.61 16.02
C GLY A 222 5.97 13.20 15.67
N LYS A 223 5.05 12.24 15.55
CA LYS A 223 5.33 10.84 15.15
C LYS A 223 6.22 10.73 13.92
N THR A 224 5.82 11.40 12.84
CA THR A 224 6.48 11.30 11.54
C THR A 224 7.94 11.70 11.60
N ILE A 225 8.26 12.86 12.21
CA ILE A 225 9.65 13.29 12.33
C ILE A 225 10.43 12.39 13.31
N SER A 226 9.80 11.93 14.39
CA SER A 226 10.43 11.04 15.38
C SER A 226 10.68 9.63 14.83
N ALA A 227 10.03 9.25 13.73
CA ALA A 227 10.30 8.01 13.00
C ALA A 227 11.33 8.20 11.88
N LEU A 228 11.21 9.28 11.09
CA LEU A 228 12.10 9.53 9.94
C LEU A 228 13.52 9.94 10.36
N PHE A 229 13.66 10.86 11.32
CA PHE A 229 14.97 11.35 11.78
C PHE A 229 15.92 10.23 12.23
N PRO A 230 15.56 9.34 13.18
CA PRO A 230 16.45 8.24 13.58
C PRO A 230 16.67 7.22 12.46
N THR A 231 15.71 7.08 11.53
CA THR A 231 15.87 6.19 10.37
C THR A 231 16.94 6.71 9.42
N LEU A 232 16.96 8.02 9.15
CA LEU A 232 18.05 8.66 8.40
C LEU A 232 19.38 8.53 9.16
N LYS A 233 19.42 8.81 10.47
CA LYS A 233 20.63 8.58 11.28
C LYS A 233 21.16 7.13 11.16
N ALA A 234 20.27 6.13 11.09
CA ALA A 234 20.66 4.75 10.86
C ALA A 234 21.27 4.50 9.47
N MET A 235 20.80 5.21 8.43
CA MET A 235 21.42 5.20 7.09
C MET A 235 22.83 5.77 7.10
N GLY A 236 23.06 6.88 7.82
CA GLY A 236 24.40 7.48 7.95
C GLY A 236 25.43 6.53 8.58
N THR A 237 24.97 5.67 9.50
CA THR A 237 25.80 4.59 10.10
C THR A 237 25.89 3.32 9.24
N GLY A 238 25.23 3.28 8.09
CA GLY A 238 25.25 2.15 7.16
C GLY A 238 24.46 0.91 7.62
N LEU A 239 23.53 1.05 8.56
CA LEU A 239 22.66 -0.06 9.00
C LEU A 239 21.62 -0.43 7.95
N ILE A 240 21.13 0.57 7.22
CA ILE A 240 20.16 0.47 6.13
C ILE A 240 20.57 1.44 5.02
N GLN A 241 20.05 1.26 3.82
CA GLN A 241 20.30 2.15 2.69
C GLN A 241 19.03 2.85 2.20
N ARG A 242 17.85 2.30 2.53
CA ARG A 242 16.57 2.83 2.07
C ARG A 242 15.46 2.62 3.09
N ALA A 243 14.55 3.57 3.17
CA ALA A 243 13.35 3.49 3.97
C ALA A 243 12.10 3.67 3.10
N PHE A 244 11.08 2.87 3.34
CA PHE A 244 9.75 3.07 2.77
C PHE A 244 8.83 3.62 3.85
N TYR A 245 8.30 4.83 3.62
CA TYR A 245 7.25 5.43 4.43
C TYR A 245 5.91 5.11 3.79
N LEU A 246 5.20 4.14 4.35
CA LEU A 246 3.93 3.66 3.83
C LEU A 246 2.76 4.27 4.58
N THR A 247 1.79 4.80 3.85
CA THR A 247 0.56 5.36 4.45
C THR A 247 -0.62 5.31 3.49
N ALA A 248 -1.82 5.08 4.03
CA ALA A 248 -3.04 4.94 3.24
C ALA A 248 -3.64 6.28 2.72
N LYS A 249 -3.19 7.43 3.23
CA LYS A 249 -3.89 8.72 3.02
C LYS A 249 -2.99 9.77 2.41
N GLN A 250 -3.56 10.58 1.51
CA GLN A 250 -2.83 11.69 0.88
C GLN A 250 -2.38 12.75 1.89
N SER A 251 -3.17 13.01 2.94
CA SER A 251 -2.84 14.01 3.95
C SER A 251 -1.59 13.64 4.77
N THR A 252 -1.41 12.36 5.10
CA THR A 252 -0.23 11.87 5.84
C THR A 252 1.01 11.79 4.95
N ARG A 253 0.87 11.52 3.64
CA ARG A 253 1.97 11.65 2.67
C ARG A 253 2.59 13.05 2.71
N ARG A 254 1.75 14.10 2.72
CA ARG A 254 2.23 15.49 2.84
C ARG A 254 2.99 15.76 4.14
N VAL A 255 2.62 15.11 5.25
CA VAL A 255 3.33 15.26 6.53
C VAL A 255 4.74 14.66 6.44
N ALA A 256 4.90 13.53 5.74
CA ALA A 256 6.21 12.93 5.48
C ALA A 256 7.07 13.80 4.54
N GLU A 257 6.48 14.34 3.46
CA GLU A 257 7.14 15.30 2.57
C GLU A 257 7.64 16.53 3.34
N GLN A 258 6.78 17.11 4.19
CA GLN A 258 7.13 18.26 5.03
C GLN A 258 8.24 17.93 6.03
N ALA A 259 8.27 16.71 6.58
CA ALA A 259 9.34 16.28 7.47
C ALA A 259 10.68 16.18 6.73
N MET A 260 10.69 15.64 5.51
CA MET A 260 11.89 15.63 4.65
C MET A 260 12.34 17.05 4.30
N ALA A 261 11.41 17.93 3.91
CA ALA A 261 11.69 19.32 3.61
C ALA A 261 12.29 20.07 4.81
N LEU A 262 11.75 19.82 6.01
CA LEU A 262 12.26 20.42 7.25
C LEU A 262 13.70 19.97 7.55
N MET A 263 14.01 18.68 7.39
CA MET A 263 15.37 18.18 7.58
C MET A 263 16.33 18.71 6.51
N ALA A 264 15.86 18.88 5.26
CA ALA A 264 16.65 19.49 4.20
C ALA A 264 17.01 20.95 4.51
N GLN A 265 16.08 21.73 5.08
CA GLN A 265 16.35 23.08 5.59
C GLN A 265 17.38 23.08 6.73
N ALA A 266 17.46 21.99 7.50
CA ALA A 266 18.47 21.78 8.54
C ALA A 266 19.80 21.19 8.01
N GLY A 267 19.97 21.07 6.69
CA GLY A 267 21.22 20.66 6.05
C GLY A 267 21.27 19.23 5.52
N LEU A 268 20.18 18.45 5.61
CA LEU A 268 20.10 17.10 5.03
C LEU A 268 20.14 17.15 3.49
N THR A 269 21.00 16.33 2.90
CA THR A 269 21.05 16.08 1.44
C THR A 269 20.71 14.62 1.17
N ALA A 270 19.44 14.25 1.29
CA ALA A 270 18.95 12.91 1.05
C ALA A 270 17.85 12.94 -0.02
N LYS A 271 17.85 11.95 -0.89
CA LYS A 271 16.86 11.84 -1.97
C LYS A 271 15.59 11.19 -1.45
N SER A 272 14.47 11.87 -1.62
CA SER A 272 13.14 11.38 -1.28
C SER A 272 12.21 11.47 -2.46
N ILE A 273 11.28 10.53 -2.58
CA ILE A 273 10.28 10.50 -3.65
C ILE A 273 8.91 10.14 -3.10
N THR A 274 7.87 10.80 -3.60
CA THR A 274 6.47 10.43 -3.32
C THR A 274 5.86 9.77 -4.53
N LEU A 275 5.58 8.48 -4.44
CA LEU A 275 4.94 7.73 -5.51
C LEU A 275 3.45 8.08 -5.60
N THR A 276 3.03 8.42 -6.81
CA THR A 276 1.64 8.73 -7.15
C THR A 276 1.06 7.59 -7.96
N ALA A 277 -0.21 7.24 -7.72
CA ALA A 277 -0.89 6.18 -8.45
C ALA A 277 -0.97 6.53 -9.95
N LYS A 278 -0.85 5.51 -10.81
CA LYS A 278 -0.82 5.65 -12.26
C LYS A 278 -1.98 6.52 -12.79
N ASP A 279 -3.21 6.19 -12.41
CA ASP A 279 -4.43 6.90 -12.84
C ASP A 279 -4.48 8.37 -12.39
N THR A 280 -3.60 8.77 -11.47
CA THR A 280 -3.53 10.13 -10.94
C THR A 280 -2.38 10.93 -11.56
N ILE A 281 -1.32 10.29 -12.06
CA ILE A 281 -0.14 10.94 -12.66
C ILE A 281 -0.03 10.56 -14.15
N THR A 282 -0.83 11.24 -14.97
CA THR A 282 -0.84 11.10 -16.43
C THR A 282 -1.08 12.47 -17.05
N PHE A 283 -0.47 12.76 -18.20
CA PHE A 283 -0.70 14.01 -18.89
C PHE A 283 -1.96 13.95 -19.78
N ALA A 284 -2.74 15.02 -19.80
CA ALA A 284 -3.98 15.09 -20.57
C ALA A 284 -3.77 15.01 -22.10
N ASP A 285 -2.55 15.27 -22.57
CA ASP A 285 -2.16 15.20 -23.97
C ASP A 285 -1.62 13.82 -24.39
N GLU A 286 -1.56 12.84 -23.48
CA GLU A 286 -1.14 11.48 -23.77
C GLU A 286 -2.20 10.69 -24.56
N PRO A 287 -1.85 10.13 -25.73
CA PRO A 287 -2.71 9.16 -26.41
C PRO A 287 -2.84 7.87 -25.60
N ASP A 288 -4.05 7.32 -25.53
CA ASP A 288 -4.31 6.01 -24.89
C ASP A 288 -3.57 4.85 -25.58
N ASP A 289 -3.31 4.98 -26.89
CA ASP A 289 -2.58 4.00 -27.70
C ASP A 289 -1.07 4.10 -27.44
N PRO A 290 -0.44 3.11 -26.78
CA PRO A 290 0.99 3.16 -26.44
C PRO A 290 1.89 3.27 -27.67
N SER A 291 1.46 2.72 -28.82
CA SER A 291 2.23 2.77 -30.08
C SER A 291 2.29 4.18 -30.69
N LYS A 292 1.47 5.10 -30.20
CA LYS A 292 1.40 6.50 -30.62
C LYS A 292 1.74 7.47 -29.50
N ASN A 293 1.97 6.99 -28.29
CA ASN A 293 2.21 7.84 -27.14
C ASN A 293 3.67 8.36 -27.17
N PRO A 294 3.90 9.68 -27.38
CA PRO A 294 5.23 10.25 -27.50
C PRO A 294 6.05 10.14 -26.20
N TYR A 295 5.39 9.97 -25.06
CA TYR A 295 6.02 9.79 -23.75
C TYR A 295 6.51 8.34 -23.53
N MET A 296 6.03 7.39 -24.34
CA MET A 296 6.42 5.97 -24.30
C MET A 296 7.41 5.59 -25.40
N LEU A 297 7.28 6.17 -26.59
CA LEU A 297 8.17 5.90 -27.72
C LEU A 297 9.59 6.45 -27.46
N GLY A 298 10.60 5.59 -27.50
CA GLY A 298 12.00 5.90 -27.18
C GLY A 298 12.22 6.28 -25.70
N TYR A 299 11.36 5.81 -24.80
CA TYR A 299 11.42 6.13 -23.38
C TYR A 299 12.80 5.83 -22.77
N TYR A 300 13.36 4.64 -22.98
CA TYR A 300 14.62 4.25 -22.36
C TYR A 300 15.82 5.00 -22.94
N ASP A 301 15.73 5.44 -24.21
CA ASP A 301 16.76 6.25 -24.85
C ASP A 301 16.88 7.63 -24.19
N ARG A 302 15.76 8.14 -23.64
CA ARG A 302 15.68 9.44 -22.96
C ARG A 302 15.76 9.33 -21.44
N LEU A 303 15.64 8.13 -20.88
CA LEU A 303 15.59 7.90 -19.43
C LEU A 303 16.89 8.33 -18.74
N LYS A 304 18.05 7.92 -19.28
CA LYS A 304 19.36 8.20 -18.68
C LYS A 304 19.63 9.71 -18.51
N PRO A 305 19.55 10.55 -19.56
CA PRO A 305 19.76 11.99 -19.41
C PRO A 305 18.72 12.65 -18.50
N ALA A 306 17.48 12.14 -18.49
CA ALA A 306 16.43 12.65 -17.61
C ALA A 306 16.72 12.37 -16.13
N LEU A 307 17.16 11.17 -15.80
CA LEU A 307 17.56 10.79 -14.45
C LEU A 307 18.77 11.60 -13.97
N HIS A 308 19.79 11.80 -14.81
CA HIS A 308 20.93 12.63 -14.44
C HIS A 308 20.50 14.06 -14.10
N ASP A 309 19.72 14.68 -15.00
CA ASP A 309 19.21 16.05 -14.81
C ASP A 309 18.33 16.17 -13.57
N LEU A 310 17.47 15.18 -13.28
CA LEU A 310 16.64 15.15 -12.07
C LEU A 310 17.51 15.03 -10.80
N LEU A 311 18.40 14.04 -10.76
CA LEU A 311 19.17 13.68 -9.57
C LEU A 311 20.28 14.68 -9.25
N GLU A 312 20.73 15.46 -10.23
CA GLU A 312 21.70 16.54 -10.02
C GLU A 312 21.07 17.76 -9.34
N HIS A 313 19.82 18.08 -9.69
CA HIS A 313 19.18 19.33 -9.29
C HIS A 313 18.17 19.19 -8.13
N GLU A 314 17.60 17.99 -7.94
CA GLU A 314 16.48 17.79 -7.03
C GLU A 314 16.75 16.68 -6.00
N ASP A 315 16.48 16.97 -4.72
CA ASP A 315 16.53 15.99 -3.63
C ASP A 315 15.12 15.55 -3.17
N GLN A 316 14.08 16.36 -3.43
CA GLN A 316 12.71 16.07 -3.02
C GLN A 316 11.80 15.90 -4.25
N LEU A 317 11.70 14.65 -4.69
CA LEU A 317 11.00 14.25 -5.91
C LEU A 317 9.50 14.09 -5.62
N THR A 318 8.83 15.21 -5.42
CA THR A 318 7.37 15.27 -5.30
C THR A 318 6.71 15.11 -6.67
N ARG A 319 5.40 14.85 -6.71
CA ARG A 319 4.64 14.73 -7.97
C ARG A 319 4.90 15.89 -8.95
N PRO A 320 4.81 17.19 -8.55
CA PRO A 320 5.06 18.29 -9.46
C PRO A 320 6.49 18.30 -10.05
N VAL A 321 7.47 17.86 -9.27
CA VAL A 321 8.87 17.74 -9.73
C VAL A 321 8.98 16.65 -10.78
N ILE A 322 8.44 15.46 -10.51
CA ILE A 322 8.41 14.36 -11.49
C ILE A 322 7.71 14.78 -12.77
N GLU A 323 6.53 15.40 -12.69
CA GLU A 323 5.80 15.89 -13.86
C GLU A 323 6.61 16.92 -14.67
N THR A 324 7.34 17.81 -14.00
CA THR A 324 8.17 18.83 -14.64
C THR A 324 9.29 18.19 -15.47
N TYR A 325 10.05 17.26 -14.88
CA TYR A 325 11.16 16.60 -15.57
C TYR A 325 10.68 15.58 -16.61
N ALA A 326 9.60 14.85 -16.33
CA ALA A 326 8.96 13.97 -17.29
C ALA A 326 8.49 14.73 -18.54
N ARG A 327 7.89 15.93 -18.39
CA ARG A 327 7.57 16.79 -19.54
C ARG A 327 8.81 17.29 -20.27
N LYS A 328 9.83 17.75 -19.53
CA LYS A 328 11.10 18.24 -20.10
C LYS A 328 11.75 17.21 -21.01
N HIS A 329 11.76 15.95 -20.59
CA HIS A 329 12.41 14.83 -21.31
C HIS A 329 11.46 13.96 -22.12
N ARG A 330 10.17 14.32 -22.16
CA ARG A 330 9.10 13.54 -22.82
C ARG A 330 9.08 12.08 -22.36
N LEU A 331 8.92 11.85 -21.07
CA LEU A 331 8.81 10.52 -20.46
C LEU A 331 7.43 10.33 -19.83
N ASP A 332 6.96 9.08 -19.78
CA ASP A 332 5.79 8.72 -18.98
C ASP A 332 6.10 9.03 -17.50
N PRO A 333 5.30 9.89 -16.84
CA PRO A 333 5.64 10.36 -15.51
C PRO A 333 5.48 9.29 -14.42
N PHE A 334 4.61 8.29 -14.63
CA PHE A 334 4.43 7.20 -13.68
C PHE A 334 5.66 6.29 -13.68
N GLU A 335 6.05 5.75 -14.83
CA GLU A 335 7.22 4.87 -14.95
C GLU A 335 8.51 5.62 -14.62
N PHE A 336 8.61 6.90 -14.99
CA PHE A 336 9.76 7.73 -14.62
C PHE A 336 9.90 7.87 -13.10
N SER A 337 8.79 8.00 -12.38
CA SER A 337 8.82 8.01 -10.90
C SER A 337 9.35 6.69 -10.34
N LEU A 338 8.98 5.55 -10.94
CA LEU A 338 9.45 4.25 -10.48
C LEU A 338 10.94 4.06 -10.77
N ASP A 339 11.45 4.53 -11.92
CA ASP A 339 12.87 4.47 -12.26
C ASP A 339 13.70 5.40 -11.37
N ALA A 340 13.24 6.63 -11.13
CA ALA A 340 13.87 7.57 -10.21
C ALA A 340 13.91 7.05 -8.76
N SER A 341 12.89 6.28 -8.34
CA SER A 341 12.81 5.74 -6.98
C SER A 341 13.98 4.82 -6.60
N LEU A 342 14.65 4.20 -7.57
CA LEU A 342 15.83 3.34 -7.33
C LEU A 342 17.00 4.12 -6.71
N PHE A 343 17.08 5.43 -6.97
CA PHE A 343 18.12 6.33 -6.47
C PHE A 343 17.71 7.08 -5.19
N CYS A 344 16.52 6.80 -4.66
CA CYS A 344 16.00 7.49 -3.48
C CYS A 344 16.28 6.73 -2.19
N ASP A 345 16.57 7.50 -1.14
CA ASP A 345 16.81 7.03 0.23
C ASP A 345 15.48 6.81 0.97
N VAL A 346 14.50 7.69 0.75
CA VAL A 346 13.17 7.62 1.37
C VAL A 346 12.09 7.58 0.29
N ILE A 347 11.32 6.49 0.25
CA ILE A 347 10.20 6.33 -0.69
C ILE A 347 8.89 6.44 0.09
N ILE A 348 8.09 7.46 -0.21
CA ILE A 348 6.78 7.71 0.38
C ILE A 348 5.72 7.13 -0.55
N CYS A 349 4.96 6.15 -0.10
CA CYS A 349 4.01 5.44 -0.96
C CYS A 349 2.81 4.84 -0.21
N ASP A 350 1.87 4.26 -0.95
CA ASP A 350 0.73 3.55 -0.37
C ASP A 350 1.11 2.18 0.22
N TYR A 351 0.30 1.66 1.14
CA TYR A 351 0.42 0.28 1.64
C TYR A 351 0.45 -0.76 0.53
N ASN A 352 -0.34 -0.57 -0.53
CA ASN A 352 -0.47 -1.54 -1.61
C ASN A 352 0.89 -1.86 -2.25
N TYR A 353 1.84 -0.91 -2.27
CA TYR A 353 3.15 -1.11 -2.87
C TYR A 353 4.07 -2.09 -2.10
N LEU A 354 3.70 -2.49 -0.88
CA LEU A 354 4.39 -3.54 -0.12
C LEU A 354 3.49 -4.73 0.17
N PHE A 355 2.24 -4.49 0.54
CA PHE A 355 1.33 -5.50 1.09
C PHE A 355 0.38 -6.14 0.08
N ASP A 356 0.12 -5.50 -1.06
CA ASP A 356 -0.80 -6.05 -2.06
C ASP A 356 -0.05 -7.05 -2.97
N PRO A 357 -0.46 -8.33 -3.02
CA PRO A 357 0.25 -9.36 -3.78
C PRO A 357 0.22 -9.14 -5.30
N LEU A 358 -0.63 -8.24 -5.80
CA LEU A 358 -0.78 -7.91 -7.22
C LEU A 358 -0.05 -6.62 -7.59
N VAL A 359 0.04 -5.66 -6.66
CA VAL A 359 0.51 -4.29 -6.94
C VAL A 359 1.91 -4.00 -6.39
N PHE A 360 2.43 -4.82 -5.48
CA PHE A 360 3.69 -4.53 -4.80
C PHE A 360 4.85 -4.19 -5.75
N LEU A 361 5.78 -3.33 -5.30
CA LEU A 361 6.93 -2.89 -6.09
C LEU A 361 7.95 -4.01 -6.26
N GLN A 362 7.76 -4.84 -7.28
CA GLN A 362 8.64 -5.98 -7.58
C GLN A 362 10.12 -5.58 -7.66
N ARG A 363 10.44 -4.40 -8.20
CA ARG A 363 11.82 -3.89 -8.29
C ARG A 363 12.55 -3.76 -6.95
N PHE A 364 11.83 -3.71 -5.84
CA PHE A 364 12.40 -3.68 -4.48
C PHE A 364 12.13 -4.95 -3.68
N PHE A 365 11.08 -5.70 -4.02
CA PHE A 365 10.43 -6.67 -3.13
C PHE A 365 10.24 -8.04 -3.77
N SER A 366 10.92 -8.31 -4.90
CA SER A 366 11.00 -9.66 -5.48
C SER A 366 11.90 -10.57 -4.65
N GLU A 367 12.92 -10.00 -4.03
CA GLU A 367 13.84 -10.67 -3.11
C GLU A 367 13.89 -9.92 -1.79
N LYS A 368 14.36 -10.60 -0.74
CA LYS A 368 14.59 -9.98 0.56
C LYS A 368 15.84 -9.09 0.49
N ASP A 369 15.73 -7.87 1.00
CA ASP A 369 16.85 -6.94 1.11
C ASP A 369 16.89 -6.26 2.48
N ASP A 370 17.85 -6.69 3.33
CA ASP A 370 18.07 -6.14 4.67
C ASP A 370 18.63 -4.70 4.66
N SER A 371 18.84 -4.10 3.49
CA SER A 371 19.12 -2.66 3.35
C SER A 371 17.84 -1.81 3.37
N ASN A 372 16.68 -2.41 3.15
CA ASN A 372 15.37 -1.76 3.20
C ASN A 372 14.79 -1.79 4.63
N PHE A 373 14.10 -0.71 5.02
CA PHE A 373 13.38 -0.62 6.29
C PHE A 373 11.99 0.00 6.12
N PHE A 374 11.02 -0.44 6.92
CA PHE A 374 9.62 -0.04 6.73
C PHE A 374 9.11 0.86 7.85
N LEU A 375 8.52 1.99 7.49
CA LEU A 375 7.81 2.91 8.38
C LEU A 375 6.33 2.91 7.98
N ILE A 376 5.46 2.34 8.80
CA ILE A 376 4.02 2.18 8.52
C ILE A 376 3.26 3.18 9.40
N ASP A 377 2.79 4.26 8.79
CA ASP A 377 2.07 5.34 9.47
C ASP A 377 0.55 5.15 9.39
N GLU A 378 -0.16 5.40 10.48
CA GLU A 378 -1.58 5.10 10.66
C GLU A 378 -1.86 3.60 10.49
N ALA A 379 -0.97 2.77 11.06
CA ALA A 379 -0.97 1.31 10.95
C ALA A 379 -2.28 0.63 11.40
N HIS A 380 -3.15 1.33 12.16
CA HIS A 380 -4.47 0.80 12.52
C HIS A 380 -5.34 0.51 11.28
N ASN A 381 -5.14 1.24 10.17
CA ASN A 381 -5.86 1.03 8.92
C ASN A 381 -5.36 -0.20 8.15
N LEU A 382 -4.14 -0.69 8.46
CA LEU A 382 -3.53 -1.78 7.71
C LEU A 382 -4.29 -3.10 7.91
N VAL A 383 -4.96 -3.32 9.05
CA VAL A 383 -5.70 -4.56 9.32
C VAL A 383 -6.82 -4.77 8.29
N SER A 384 -7.70 -3.79 8.10
CA SER A 384 -8.78 -3.89 7.12
C SER A 384 -8.24 -3.83 5.69
N ARG A 385 -7.28 -2.94 5.42
CA ARG A 385 -6.69 -2.79 4.09
C ARG A 385 -5.99 -4.07 3.61
N ALA A 386 -5.23 -4.74 4.48
CA ALA A 386 -4.60 -6.00 4.14
C ALA A 386 -5.65 -7.09 3.89
N ARG A 387 -6.72 -7.16 4.69
CA ARG A 387 -7.83 -8.08 4.41
C ARG A 387 -8.43 -7.86 3.02
N ASP A 388 -8.67 -6.60 2.66
CA ASP A 388 -9.22 -6.23 1.35
C ASP A 388 -8.26 -6.59 0.20
N MET A 389 -6.94 -6.37 0.37
CA MET A 389 -5.91 -6.73 -0.63
C MET A 389 -5.85 -8.24 -0.90
N TYR A 390 -6.19 -9.05 0.10
CA TYR A 390 -6.24 -10.51 0.00
C TYR A 390 -7.66 -11.04 -0.19
N THR A 391 -8.63 -10.19 -0.56
CA THR A 391 -9.99 -10.60 -0.87
C THR A 391 -10.27 -10.38 -2.35
N ALA A 392 -10.85 -11.37 -3.02
CA ALA A 392 -11.25 -11.26 -4.43
C ALA A 392 -12.68 -11.76 -4.63
N ALA A 393 -13.39 -11.16 -5.58
CA ALA A 393 -14.75 -11.56 -5.92
C ALA A 393 -14.94 -11.64 -7.43
N ILE A 394 -15.81 -12.56 -7.85
CA ILE A 394 -16.26 -12.75 -9.21
C ILE A 394 -17.79 -12.65 -9.23
N THR A 395 -18.34 -11.86 -10.14
CA THR A 395 -19.78 -11.86 -10.41
C THR A 395 -20.11 -12.34 -11.82
N ASP A 396 -21.25 -13.03 -11.94
CA ASP A 396 -21.79 -13.43 -13.24
C ASP A 396 -22.06 -12.22 -14.16
N GLN A 397 -22.40 -11.06 -13.58
CA GLN A 397 -22.72 -9.84 -14.32
C GLN A 397 -21.58 -9.36 -15.20
N ASP A 398 -20.33 -9.45 -14.74
CA ASP A 398 -19.17 -9.04 -15.53
C ASP A 398 -19.08 -9.84 -16.84
N PHE A 399 -19.32 -11.15 -16.75
CA PHE A 399 -19.31 -12.05 -17.91
C PHE A 399 -20.57 -11.91 -18.79
N VAL A 400 -21.74 -11.67 -18.20
CA VAL A 400 -22.99 -11.42 -18.96
C VAL A 400 -22.87 -10.13 -19.76
N GLN A 401 -22.44 -9.05 -19.13
CA GLN A 401 -22.26 -7.74 -19.76
C GLN A 401 -21.18 -7.81 -20.85
N LEU A 402 -20.05 -8.43 -20.57
CA LEU A 402 -18.99 -8.64 -21.55
C LEU A 402 -19.48 -9.46 -22.75
N LYS A 403 -20.18 -10.57 -22.52
CA LYS A 403 -20.73 -11.40 -23.60
C LYS A 403 -21.70 -10.62 -24.49
N LYS A 404 -22.53 -9.75 -23.91
CA LYS A 404 -23.42 -8.85 -24.65
C LYS A 404 -22.63 -7.80 -25.44
N ALA A 405 -21.69 -7.11 -24.80
CA ALA A 405 -20.86 -6.08 -25.42
C ALA A 405 -20.02 -6.63 -26.58
N LEU A 406 -19.60 -7.90 -26.50
CA LEU A 406 -18.84 -8.55 -27.56
C LEU A 406 -19.69 -8.94 -28.78
N THR A 407 -21.03 -8.96 -28.71
CA THR A 407 -21.92 -9.43 -29.80
C THR A 407 -21.61 -8.87 -31.20
N PRO A 408 -21.29 -7.57 -31.37
CA PRO A 408 -20.99 -6.99 -32.69
C PRO A 408 -19.73 -7.54 -33.35
N TYR A 409 -18.78 -8.04 -32.54
CA TYR A 409 -17.47 -8.48 -33.02
C TYR A 409 -17.49 -9.95 -33.42
N LYS A 410 -16.78 -10.34 -34.47
CA LYS A 410 -16.73 -11.73 -34.96
C LYS A 410 -15.29 -12.18 -35.12
N GLY A 411 -15.06 -13.49 -34.95
CA GLY A 411 -13.74 -14.09 -35.07
C GLY A 411 -13.66 -15.44 -34.36
N ALA A 412 -12.78 -16.32 -34.84
CA ALA A 412 -12.53 -17.61 -34.19
C ALA A 412 -12.03 -17.44 -32.73
N PRO A 413 -11.11 -16.50 -32.41
CA PRO A 413 -10.69 -16.26 -31.02
C PRO A 413 -11.85 -15.82 -30.11
N LEU A 414 -12.64 -14.84 -30.54
CA LEU A 414 -13.83 -14.38 -29.80
C LEU A 414 -14.87 -15.48 -29.56
N THR A 415 -14.97 -16.46 -30.48
CA THR A 415 -15.84 -17.61 -30.30
C THR A 415 -15.36 -18.51 -29.16
N LYS A 416 -14.03 -18.72 -29.04
CA LYS A 416 -13.42 -19.43 -27.90
C LYS A 416 -13.65 -18.67 -26.59
N VAL A 417 -13.41 -17.35 -26.58
CA VAL A 417 -13.65 -16.48 -25.41
C VAL A 417 -15.11 -16.58 -24.95
N ARG A 418 -16.09 -16.43 -25.85
CA ARG A 418 -17.51 -16.58 -25.52
C ARG A 418 -17.88 -17.96 -24.99
N ARG A 419 -17.26 -19.02 -25.52
CA ARG A 419 -17.48 -20.38 -25.03
C ARG A 419 -16.93 -20.55 -23.61
N ALA A 420 -15.74 -20.00 -23.32
CA ALA A 420 -15.17 -20.00 -21.98
C ALA A 420 -16.05 -19.22 -20.99
N MET A 421 -16.50 -18.02 -21.34
CA MET A 421 -17.45 -17.24 -20.53
C MET A 421 -18.77 -18.01 -20.28
N THR A 422 -19.29 -18.71 -21.30
CA THR A 422 -20.52 -19.50 -21.13
C THR A 422 -20.31 -20.67 -20.17
N ARG A 423 -19.12 -21.28 -20.13
CA ARG A 423 -18.79 -22.31 -19.14
C ARG A 423 -18.76 -21.72 -17.73
N ILE A 424 -18.14 -20.55 -17.54
CA ILE A 424 -18.14 -19.84 -16.25
C ILE A 424 -19.57 -19.60 -15.76
N LEU A 425 -20.42 -19.01 -16.62
CA LEU A 425 -21.82 -18.74 -16.28
C LEU A 425 -22.58 -20.02 -15.88
N ASN A 426 -22.43 -21.10 -16.66
CA ASN A 426 -23.06 -22.38 -16.35
C ASN A 426 -22.54 -22.98 -15.02
N THR A 427 -21.24 -22.87 -14.74
CA THR A 427 -20.65 -23.32 -13.48
C THR A 427 -21.18 -22.51 -12.30
N LEU A 428 -21.29 -21.19 -12.42
CA LEU A 428 -21.87 -20.32 -11.39
C LEU A 428 -23.35 -20.68 -11.13
N ASP A 429 -24.14 -20.88 -12.19
CA ASP A 429 -25.54 -21.30 -12.09
C ASP A 429 -25.70 -22.68 -11.42
N ALA A 430 -24.88 -23.66 -11.81
CA ALA A 430 -24.89 -24.99 -11.21
C ALA A 430 -24.50 -24.93 -9.73
N THR A 431 -23.42 -24.22 -9.41
CA THR A 431 -22.90 -24.07 -8.04
C THR A 431 -23.93 -23.41 -7.13
N THR A 432 -24.53 -22.31 -7.57
CA THR A 432 -25.58 -21.64 -6.79
C THR A 432 -26.84 -22.49 -6.64
N SER A 433 -27.24 -23.24 -7.66
CA SER A 433 -28.40 -24.14 -7.58
C SER A 433 -28.18 -25.26 -6.56
N THR A 434 -26.94 -25.74 -6.41
CA THR A 434 -26.57 -26.75 -5.43
C THR A 434 -26.43 -26.18 -4.02
N LEU A 435 -25.79 -25.01 -3.88
CA LEU A 435 -25.40 -24.46 -2.60
C LEU A 435 -26.49 -23.58 -1.94
N LEU A 436 -27.22 -22.80 -2.74
CA LEU A 436 -28.20 -21.81 -2.26
C LEU A 436 -29.63 -22.38 -2.24
N THR A 437 -29.82 -23.49 -1.54
CA THR A 437 -31.13 -24.18 -1.47
C THR A 437 -32.14 -23.47 -0.57
N SER A 438 -31.67 -22.78 0.49
CA SER A 438 -32.52 -22.25 1.56
C SER A 438 -32.23 -20.81 1.95
N GLN A 439 -31.05 -20.28 1.62
CA GLN A 439 -30.61 -18.93 1.97
C GLN A 439 -29.94 -18.26 0.77
N PRO A 440 -30.05 -16.92 0.62
CA PRO A 440 -29.46 -16.20 -0.50
C PRO A 440 -27.93 -16.12 -0.44
N THR A 441 -27.34 -16.35 0.74
CA THR A 441 -25.90 -16.33 0.96
C THR A 441 -25.48 -17.53 1.80
N ILE A 442 -24.36 -18.16 1.44
CA ILE A 442 -23.70 -19.18 2.25
C ILE A 442 -22.20 -18.90 2.37
N PHE A 443 -21.58 -19.49 3.40
CA PHE A 443 -20.13 -19.46 3.61
C PHE A 443 -19.63 -20.89 3.79
N GLN A 444 -18.54 -21.24 3.12
CA GLN A 444 -17.87 -22.54 3.23
C GLN A 444 -16.36 -22.37 3.45
N ASP A 445 -15.72 -23.39 4.01
CA ASP A 445 -14.27 -23.40 4.23
C ASP A 445 -13.50 -23.61 2.93
N ASP A 446 -13.98 -24.47 2.03
CA ASP A 446 -13.26 -24.85 0.81
C ASP A 446 -13.45 -23.84 -0.33
N PRO A 447 -12.43 -23.66 -1.20
CA PRO A 447 -12.57 -22.92 -2.46
C PRO A 447 -13.51 -23.65 -3.43
N LEU A 448 -13.92 -22.98 -4.50
CA LEU A 448 -14.73 -23.57 -5.57
C LEU A 448 -13.84 -24.00 -6.74
N ASP A 449 -13.22 -25.18 -6.62
CA ASP A 449 -12.26 -25.71 -7.61
C ASP A 449 -12.81 -25.74 -9.05
N ASP A 450 -14.09 -26.08 -9.22
CA ASP A 450 -14.74 -26.07 -10.53
C ASP A 450 -14.80 -24.67 -11.15
N LEU A 451 -15.03 -23.63 -10.32
CA LEU A 451 -15.01 -22.24 -10.75
C LEU A 451 -13.58 -21.80 -11.09
N THR A 452 -12.61 -22.13 -10.24
CA THR A 452 -11.18 -21.87 -10.46
C THR A 452 -10.71 -22.47 -11.78
N ALA A 453 -11.09 -23.71 -12.09
CA ALA A 453 -10.72 -24.39 -13.32
C ALA A 453 -11.29 -23.69 -14.58
N VAL A 454 -12.55 -23.24 -14.55
CA VAL A 454 -13.15 -22.55 -15.72
C VAL A 454 -12.65 -21.12 -15.87
N LEU A 455 -12.33 -20.43 -14.75
CA LEU A 455 -11.67 -19.12 -14.77
C LEU A 455 -10.26 -19.22 -15.34
N PHE A 456 -9.46 -20.19 -14.90
CA PHE A 456 -8.13 -20.47 -15.45
C PHE A 456 -8.22 -20.75 -16.95
N ARG A 457 -9.20 -21.56 -17.39
CA ARG A 457 -9.36 -21.81 -18.82
C ARG A 457 -9.76 -20.56 -19.61
N PHE A 458 -10.52 -19.65 -19.01
CA PHE A 458 -10.86 -18.37 -19.63
C PHE A 458 -9.62 -17.47 -19.75
N THR A 459 -8.79 -17.38 -18.71
CA THR A 459 -7.57 -16.58 -18.75
C THR A 459 -6.58 -17.13 -19.78
N GLU A 460 -6.39 -18.45 -19.89
CA GLU A 460 -5.60 -19.06 -20.97
C GLU A 460 -6.11 -18.67 -22.37
N VAL A 461 -7.42 -18.80 -22.61
CA VAL A 461 -8.01 -18.50 -23.93
C VAL A 461 -7.88 -17.02 -24.30
N VAL A 462 -8.03 -16.13 -23.32
CA VAL A 462 -7.84 -14.69 -23.55
C VAL A 462 -6.36 -14.37 -23.76
N HIS A 463 -5.47 -14.97 -22.96
CA HIS A 463 -4.03 -14.80 -23.09
C HIS A 463 -3.54 -15.24 -24.48
N ASP A 464 -3.96 -16.42 -24.96
CA ASP A 464 -3.67 -16.92 -26.30
C ASP A 464 -4.21 -16.01 -27.41
N TRP A 465 -5.32 -15.31 -27.16
CA TRP A 465 -5.86 -14.35 -28.13
C TRP A 465 -5.06 -13.04 -28.15
N LEU A 466 -4.58 -12.60 -26.99
CA LEU A 466 -3.80 -11.37 -26.83
C LEU A 466 -2.30 -11.55 -27.14
N SER A 467 -1.85 -12.76 -27.48
CA SER A 467 -0.44 -13.01 -27.81
C SER A 467 -0.04 -12.36 -29.13
N GLU A 468 -0.98 -12.14 -30.06
CA GLU A 468 -0.77 -11.41 -31.31
C GLU A 468 -1.40 -10.00 -31.22
N PRO A 469 -0.80 -8.96 -31.83
CA PRO A 469 -1.41 -7.63 -31.88
C PRO A 469 -2.81 -7.68 -32.51
N PRO A 470 -3.85 -7.18 -31.82
CA PRO A 470 -5.19 -7.18 -32.39
C PRO A 470 -5.25 -6.28 -33.62
N THR A 471 -6.01 -6.71 -34.62
CA THR A 471 -6.32 -5.83 -35.75
C THR A 471 -7.09 -4.60 -35.24
N PRO A 472 -6.99 -3.42 -35.91
CA PRO A 472 -7.72 -2.22 -35.49
C PRO A 472 -9.24 -2.44 -35.34
N ALA A 473 -9.81 -3.37 -36.10
CA ALA A 473 -11.23 -3.74 -36.00
C ALA A 473 -11.59 -4.54 -34.72
N LEU A 474 -10.61 -5.22 -34.11
CA LEU A 474 -10.78 -6.02 -32.90
C LEU A 474 -10.25 -5.32 -31.64
N GLN A 475 -9.49 -4.22 -31.76
CA GLN A 475 -9.00 -3.46 -30.61
C GLN A 475 -10.11 -3.10 -29.61
N PRO A 476 -11.28 -2.58 -30.03
CA PRO A 476 -12.35 -2.28 -29.07
C PRO A 476 -12.87 -3.54 -28.32
N ALA A 477 -12.80 -4.72 -28.94
CA ALA A 477 -13.17 -5.97 -28.28
C ALA A 477 -12.13 -6.39 -27.24
N VAL A 478 -10.84 -6.13 -27.49
CA VAL A 478 -9.76 -6.34 -26.52
C VAL A 478 -9.97 -5.43 -25.31
N ASP A 479 -10.23 -4.15 -25.53
CA ASP A 479 -10.45 -3.17 -24.46
C ASP A 479 -11.62 -3.56 -23.55
N LEU A 480 -12.67 -4.17 -24.11
CA LEU A 480 -13.80 -4.70 -23.35
C LEU A 480 -13.44 -5.95 -22.51
N VAL A 481 -12.58 -6.82 -23.03
CA VAL A 481 -12.22 -8.10 -22.39
C VAL A 481 -11.20 -7.91 -21.27
N LEU A 482 -10.27 -6.95 -21.42
CA LEU A 482 -9.16 -6.74 -20.48
C LEU A 482 -9.59 -6.58 -19.01
N PRO A 483 -10.62 -5.77 -18.66
CA PRO A 483 -11.06 -5.64 -17.27
C PRO A 483 -11.51 -6.97 -16.65
N VAL A 484 -12.31 -7.75 -17.38
CA VAL A 484 -12.81 -9.06 -16.91
C VAL A 484 -11.70 -10.10 -16.86
N PHE A 485 -10.74 -10.03 -17.79
CA PHE A 485 -9.53 -10.84 -17.76
C PHE A 485 -8.67 -10.55 -16.53
N PHE A 486 -8.43 -9.28 -16.20
CA PHE A 486 -7.68 -8.91 -15.00
C PHE A 486 -8.41 -9.30 -13.73
N LEU A 487 -9.74 -9.14 -13.68
CA LEU A 487 -10.56 -9.60 -12.57
C LEU A 487 -10.42 -11.12 -12.35
N ALA A 488 -10.51 -11.91 -13.43
CA ALA A 488 -10.32 -13.36 -13.36
C ALA A 488 -8.90 -13.75 -12.88
N ASN A 489 -7.87 -13.07 -13.37
CA ASN A 489 -6.49 -13.30 -12.90
C ASN A 489 -6.31 -12.90 -11.43
N GLN A 490 -6.91 -11.79 -10.99
CA GLN A 490 -6.88 -11.36 -9.59
C GLN A 490 -7.51 -12.44 -8.70
N TYR A 491 -8.70 -12.94 -9.06
CA TYR A 491 -9.36 -14.01 -8.31
C TYR A 491 -8.48 -15.25 -8.21
N LEU A 492 -7.97 -15.77 -9.33
CA LEU A 492 -7.08 -16.94 -9.34
C LEU A 492 -5.81 -16.72 -8.50
N ARG A 493 -5.25 -15.50 -8.54
CA ARG A 493 -4.02 -15.16 -7.83
C ARG A 493 -4.24 -15.02 -6.33
N ILE A 494 -5.39 -14.52 -5.88
CA ILE A 494 -5.76 -14.55 -4.46
C ILE A 494 -6.00 -15.99 -4.00
N GLY A 495 -6.56 -16.83 -4.87
CA GLY A 495 -6.73 -18.27 -4.62
C GLY A 495 -5.44 -19.01 -4.31
N ASP A 496 -4.27 -18.56 -4.80
CA ASP A 496 -2.96 -19.12 -4.44
C ASP A 496 -2.63 -19.00 -2.93
N PHE A 497 -3.25 -18.04 -2.23
CA PHE A 497 -3.06 -17.78 -0.80
C PHE A 497 -4.14 -18.44 0.07
N TYR A 498 -5.11 -19.12 -0.54
CA TYR A 498 -6.28 -19.63 0.16
C TYR A 498 -5.89 -20.72 1.17
N ASP A 499 -6.17 -20.47 2.44
CA ASP A 499 -5.92 -21.39 3.55
C ASP A 499 -7.04 -21.32 4.62
N ALA A 500 -6.78 -21.82 5.83
CA ALA A 500 -7.75 -21.80 6.93
C ALA A 500 -8.13 -20.39 7.43
N THR A 501 -7.46 -19.33 6.96
CA THR A 501 -7.78 -17.93 7.23
C THR A 501 -8.79 -17.34 6.23
N PHE A 502 -9.20 -18.11 5.23
CA PHE A 502 -10.18 -17.70 4.21
C PHE A 502 -11.55 -18.35 4.42
N LYS A 503 -12.55 -17.75 3.77
CA LYS A 503 -13.88 -18.32 3.55
C LYS A 503 -14.32 -18.07 2.12
N THR A 504 -15.03 -19.02 1.53
CA THR A 504 -15.72 -18.79 0.27
C THR A 504 -17.15 -18.39 0.56
N GLU A 505 -17.50 -17.16 0.19
CA GLU A 505 -18.86 -16.63 0.20
C GLU A 505 -19.49 -16.85 -1.17
N VAL A 506 -20.70 -17.42 -1.19
CA VAL A 506 -21.52 -17.53 -2.40
C VAL A 506 -22.84 -16.83 -2.13
N THR A 507 -23.17 -15.85 -2.97
CA THR A 507 -24.36 -15.01 -2.83
C THR A 507 -25.15 -15.00 -4.13
N LYS A 508 -26.48 -15.09 -4.02
CA LYS A 508 -27.42 -14.83 -5.12
C LYS A 508 -28.51 -13.86 -4.66
N GLU A 509 -28.38 -12.62 -5.09
CA GLU A 509 -29.34 -11.54 -4.79
C GLU A 509 -29.84 -10.89 -6.09
N ASN A 510 -31.13 -10.64 -6.18
CA ASN A 510 -31.77 -10.04 -7.37
C ASN A 510 -31.44 -10.76 -8.69
N GLY A 511 -31.17 -12.07 -8.62
CA GLY A 511 -30.79 -12.90 -9.78
C GLY A 511 -29.32 -12.79 -10.19
N GLN A 512 -28.51 -11.98 -9.49
CA GLN A 512 -27.07 -11.84 -9.71
C GLN A 512 -26.32 -12.77 -8.77
N ILE A 513 -25.25 -13.40 -9.28
CA ILE A 513 -24.42 -14.34 -8.54
C ILE A 513 -23.07 -13.67 -8.25
N MET A 514 -22.61 -13.80 -7.01
CA MET A 514 -21.27 -13.41 -6.59
C MET A 514 -20.63 -14.58 -5.84
N VAL A 515 -19.37 -14.84 -6.17
CA VAL A 515 -18.49 -15.71 -5.39
C VAL A 515 -17.30 -14.89 -4.92
N LYS A 516 -16.98 -14.97 -3.63
CA LYS A 516 -15.90 -14.19 -3.02
C LYS A 516 -15.00 -15.08 -2.17
N GLU A 517 -13.70 -14.96 -2.40
CA GLU A 517 -12.64 -15.48 -1.52
C GLU A 517 -12.37 -14.42 -0.46
N LEU A 518 -12.99 -14.59 0.70
CA LEU A 518 -12.94 -13.64 1.81
C LEU A 518 -11.77 -13.98 2.74
N CYS A 519 -10.74 -13.16 2.74
CA CYS A 519 -9.69 -13.23 3.76
C CYS A 519 -10.29 -12.79 5.12
N LEU A 520 -10.03 -13.53 6.20
CA LEU A 520 -10.46 -13.16 7.55
C LEU A 520 -9.30 -12.60 8.38
N ASP A 521 -8.14 -13.26 8.30
CA ASP A 521 -6.93 -12.91 9.07
C ASP A 521 -5.72 -12.72 8.15
N PRO A 522 -5.28 -11.47 7.89
CA PRO A 522 -4.15 -11.19 7.01
C PRO A 522 -2.78 -11.25 7.71
N SER A 523 -2.72 -11.66 8.99
CA SER A 523 -1.51 -11.51 9.83
C SER A 523 -0.25 -12.17 9.25
N GLN A 524 -0.38 -13.38 8.70
CA GLN A 524 0.74 -14.08 8.07
C GLN A 524 1.21 -13.38 6.80
N PHE A 525 0.29 -12.84 6.00
CA PHE A 525 0.65 -12.12 4.78
C PHE A 525 1.37 -10.80 5.07
N VAL A 526 0.92 -10.09 6.11
CA VAL A 526 1.61 -8.89 6.61
C VAL A 526 3.01 -9.25 7.11
N ASP A 527 3.16 -10.37 7.85
CA ASP A 527 4.47 -10.86 8.30
C ASP A 527 5.41 -11.14 7.11
N GLU A 528 4.97 -11.88 6.10
CA GLU A 528 5.77 -12.19 4.92
C GLU A 528 6.17 -10.94 4.12
N ALA A 529 5.28 -9.96 3.98
CA ALA A 529 5.61 -8.69 3.37
C ALA A 529 6.69 -7.92 4.16
N LEU A 530 6.57 -7.87 5.49
CA LEU A 530 7.55 -7.20 6.36
C LEU A 530 8.91 -7.92 6.41
N LYS A 531 8.96 -9.24 6.13
CA LYS A 531 10.22 -10.01 6.02
C LYS A 531 11.08 -9.63 4.81
N LYS A 532 10.51 -8.91 3.84
CA LYS A 532 11.25 -8.44 2.65
C LYS A 532 12.28 -7.35 2.96
N GLY A 533 12.21 -6.75 4.15
CA GLY A 533 13.17 -5.77 4.66
C GLY A 533 13.76 -6.18 6.01
N ARG A 534 14.62 -5.31 6.54
CA ARG A 534 15.35 -5.52 7.80
C ARG A 534 14.47 -5.55 9.05
N GLY A 535 13.34 -4.86 9.01
CA GLY A 535 12.46 -4.63 10.15
C GLY A 535 11.44 -3.54 9.85
N ALA A 536 10.67 -3.15 10.86
CA ALA A 536 9.59 -2.19 10.68
C ALA A 536 9.27 -1.38 11.93
N VAL A 537 8.73 -0.17 11.73
CA VAL A 537 8.04 0.60 12.76
C VAL A 537 6.60 0.80 12.30
N LEU A 538 5.65 0.28 13.07
CA LEU A 538 4.23 0.45 12.84
C LEU A 538 3.70 1.42 13.90
N PHE A 539 3.24 2.60 13.48
CA PHE A 539 2.88 3.66 14.40
C PHE A 539 1.53 4.29 14.09
N SER A 540 0.80 4.66 15.15
CA SER A 540 -0.56 5.18 15.04
C SER A 540 -0.99 5.85 16.35
N ALA A 541 -1.93 6.80 16.29
CA ALA A 541 -2.55 7.37 17.50
C ALA A 541 -3.47 6.39 18.23
N THR A 542 -4.06 5.45 17.52
CA THR A 542 -5.12 4.56 17.98
C THR A 542 -4.71 3.09 17.98
N LEU A 543 -3.41 2.81 18.14
CA LEU A 543 -2.88 1.45 18.20
C LEU A 543 -3.13 0.78 19.57
N SER A 544 -4.39 0.74 20.00
CA SER A 544 -4.82 0.17 21.28
C SER A 544 -6.06 -0.71 21.11
N PRO A 545 -6.14 -1.89 21.78
CA PRO A 545 -5.10 -2.51 22.60
C PRO A 545 -3.89 -2.98 21.79
N MET A 546 -2.68 -2.78 22.32
CA MET A 546 -1.44 -3.08 21.60
C MET A 546 -1.33 -4.55 21.17
N ALA A 547 -1.67 -5.48 22.06
CA ALA A 547 -1.59 -6.92 21.77
C ALA A 547 -2.47 -7.36 20.59
N TYR A 548 -3.63 -6.72 20.41
CA TYR A 548 -4.52 -6.98 19.26
C TYR A 548 -3.81 -6.62 17.95
N PHE A 549 -3.23 -5.43 17.88
CA PHE A 549 -2.53 -4.97 16.69
C PHE A 549 -1.23 -5.73 16.43
N GLN A 550 -0.45 -6.03 17.47
CA GLN A 550 0.74 -6.87 17.32
C GLN A 550 0.38 -8.23 16.72
N LYS A 551 -0.73 -8.84 17.12
CA LYS A 551 -1.18 -10.10 16.52
C LYS A 551 -1.52 -9.95 15.04
N LEU A 552 -2.35 -8.98 14.68
CA LEU A 552 -2.88 -8.86 13.31
C LEU A 552 -1.93 -8.21 12.31
N LEU A 553 -0.94 -7.45 12.77
CA LEU A 553 -0.02 -6.69 11.91
C LEU A 553 1.37 -7.34 11.86
N GLY A 554 1.43 -8.67 11.94
CA GLY A 554 2.66 -9.43 11.81
C GLY A 554 3.63 -9.19 12.96
N GLY A 555 3.22 -9.35 14.21
CA GLY A 555 4.14 -9.39 15.35
C GLY A 555 4.97 -10.67 15.34
N ILE A 556 6.24 -10.55 15.74
CA ILE A 556 7.22 -11.64 15.94
C ILE A 556 7.81 -11.61 17.36
N ASP A 557 8.52 -12.66 17.76
CA ASP A 557 9.03 -12.84 19.13
C ASP A 557 9.87 -11.67 19.67
N ASN A 558 10.69 -11.03 18.83
CA ASN A 558 11.50 -9.88 19.22
C ASN A 558 10.79 -8.52 19.03
N SER A 559 9.48 -8.53 18.80
CA SER A 559 8.72 -7.29 18.60
C SER A 559 8.66 -6.45 19.87
N LEU A 560 8.81 -5.15 19.68
CA LEU A 560 8.79 -4.16 20.73
C LEU A 560 7.45 -3.40 20.69
N ALA A 561 6.98 -2.98 21.85
CA ALA A 561 5.82 -2.11 21.98
C ALA A 561 6.22 -0.85 22.75
N TYR A 562 5.76 0.30 22.28
CA TYR A 562 6.01 1.58 22.93
C TYR A 562 4.77 2.46 22.87
N THR A 563 4.36 3.01 24.01
CA THR A 563 3.22 3.93 24.10
C THR A 563 3.73 5.27 24.62
N LEU A 564 3.53 6.32 23.84
CA LEU A 564 3.86 7.68 24.27
C LEU A 564 2.68 8.24 25.07
N PRO A 565 2.95 8.92 26.20
CA PRO A 565 1.92 9.68 26.88
C PRO A 565 1.41 10.81 25.97
N SER A 566 0.17 11.24 26.21
CA SER A 566 -0.36 12.44 25.57
C SER A 566 0.51 13.65 25.93
N PRO A 567 0.94 14.47 24.96
CA PRO A 567 1.67 15.70 25.23
C PRO A 567 0.74 16.82 25.73
N PHE A 568 -0.57 16.56 25.76
CA PHE A 568 -1.59 17.53 26.13
C PHE A 568 -1.93 17.45 27.60
N ASP A 569 -2.17 18.61 28.19
CA ASP A 569 -2.66 18.75 29.56
C ASP A 569 -4.07 18.16 29.66
N PRO A 570 -4.29 17.08 30.43
CA PRO A 570 -5.61 16.47 30.61
C PRO A 570 -6.66 17.45 31.13
N ALA A 571 -6.24 18.48 31.87
CA ALA A 571 -7.16 19.50 32.37
C ALA A 571 -7.86 20.25 31.24
N LYS A 572 -7.20 20.44 30.08
CA LYS A 572 -7.78 21.15 28.92
C LYS A 572 -8.75 20.31 28.09
N GLN A 573 -8.98 19.05 28.48
CA GLN A 573 -9.86 18.13 27.78
C GLN A 573 -10.86 17.51 28.74
N ALA A 574 -12.10 17.98 28.69
CA ALA A 574 -13.20 17.29 29.36
C ALA A 574 -13.61 16.06 28.54
N VAL A 575 -13.55 14.88 29.15
CA VAL A 575 -14.16 13.67 28.62
C VAL A 575 -15.39 13.37 29.48
N ILE A 576 -16.58 13.45 28.89
CA ILE A 576 -17.84 13.27 29.60
C ILE A 576 -18.60 12.15 28.92
N VAL A 577 -19.02 11.15 29.69
CA VAL A 577 -19.93 10.09 29.26
C VAL A 577 -21.35 10.47 29.65
N ASP A 578 -22.23 10.67 28.67
CA ASP A 578 -23.67 10.75 28.90
C ASP A 578 -24.28 9.35 28.89
N ALA A 579 -24.51 8.80 30.09
CA ALA A 579 -25.10 7.50 30.31
C ALA A 579 -26.64 7.54 30.33
N SER A 580 -27.27 8.69 30.05
CA SER A 580 -28.73 8.81 30.02
C SER A 580 -29.37 8.35 28.71
N VAL A 581 -28.55 8.07 27.69
CA VAL A 581 -28.99 7.72 26.33
C VAL A 581 -28.54 6.29 25.96
N ASN A 582 -29.44 5.49 25.43
CA ASN A 582 -29.14 4.21 24.81
C ASN A 582 -29.34 4.27 23.29
N THR A 583 -28.25 4.12 22.53
CA THR A 583 -28.27 4.24 21.06
C THR A 583 -28.44 2.91 20.32
N THR A 584 -28.75 1.82 21.03
CA THR A 584 -29.02 0.52 20.39
C THR A 584 -30.23 0.60 19.47
N TYR A 585 -30.29 -0.28 18.45
CA TYR A 585 -31.39 -0.28 17.46
C TYR A 585 -32.77 -0.28 18.10
N ARG A 586 -32.93 -0.99 19.23
CA ARG A 586 -34.20 -1.13 19.96
C ARG A 586 -34.64 0.14 20.70
N ARG A 587 -33.69 0.96 21.19
CA ARG A 587 -33.98 2.11 22.05
C ARG A 587 -33.74 3.47 21.41
N ARG A 588 -32.92 3.55 20.35
CA ARG A 588 -32.49 4.83 19.75
C ARG A 588 -33.60 5.76 19.27
N THR A 589 -34.78 5.23 18.92
CA THR A 589 -35.96 6.04 18.57
C THR A 589 -36.64 6.60 19.82
N GLN A 590 -36.76 5.78 20.86
CA GLN A 590 -37.35 6.18 22.15
C GLN A 590 -36.47 7.21 22.87
N ASP A 591 -35.16 7.03 22.81
CA ASP A 591 -34.18 7.88 23.50
C ASP A 591 -33.77 9.11 22.66
N LEU A 592 -34.33 9.29 21.45
CA LEU A 592 -34.02 10.43 20.57
C LEU A 592 -34.25 11.80 21.25
N PRO A 593 -35.36 12.06 21.97
CA PRO A 593 -35.56 13.34 22.66
C PRO A 593 -34.46 13.62 23.70
N GLN A 594 -34.03 12.58 24.41
CA GLN A 594 -32.95 12.70 25.40
C GLN A 594 -31.61 13.02 24.72
N LEU A 595 -31.30 12.35 23.60
CA LEU A 595 -30.14 12.68 22.77
C LEU A 595 -30.15 14.15 22.32
N ILE A 596 -31.28 14.65 21.81
CA ILE A 596 -31.39 16.06 21.39
C ILE A 596 -31.19 17.00 22.58
N ALA A 597 -31.73 16.69 23.75
CA ALA A 597 -31.52 17.49 24.96
C ALA A 597 -30.04 17.56 25.36
N SER A 598 -29.31 16.45 25.32
CA SER A 598 -27.88 16.40 25.62
C SER A 598 -27.04 17.17 24.60
N LEU A 599 -27.31 17.01 23.30
CA LEU A 599 -26.63 17.76 22.24
C LEU A 599 -26.92 19.27 22.34
N THR A 600 -28.16 19.64 22.65
CA THR A 600 -28.55 21.05 22.86
C THR A 600 -27.82 21.64 24.07
N THR A 601 -27.73 20.87 25.17
CA THR A 601 -27.00 21.28 26.38
C THR A 601 -25.53 21.55 26.04
N LEU A 602 -24.88 20.64 25.31
CA LEU A 602 -23.47 20.79 24.89
C LEU A 602 -23.22 22.13 24.19
N VAL A 603 -24.00 22.44 23.15
CA VAL A 603 -23.74 23.62 22.30
C VAL A 603 -24.24 24.93 22.89
N ARG A 604 -25.24 24.88 23.79
CA ARG A 604 -25.75 26.08 24.46
C ARG A 604 -24.92 26.47 25.69
N THR A 605 -24.23 25.53 26.35
CA THR A 605 -23.32 25.87 27.45
C THR A 605 -22.12 26.69 26.98
N LYS A 606 -21.58 26.39 25.79
CA LYS A 606 -20.50 27.18 25.18
C LYS A 606 -20.71 27.29 23.68
N SER A 607 -20.91 28.51 23.19
CA SER A 607 -20.99 28.79 21.76
C SER A 607 -19.64 28.57 21.07
N GLY A 608 -19.66 27.88 19.93
CA GLY A 608 -18.48 27.61 19.09
C GLY A 608 -18.74 26.46 18.12
N ASN A 609 -17.66 25.93 17.55
CA ASN A 609 -17.75 24.90 16.53
C ASN A 609 -17.75 23.49 17.11
N TYR A 610 -18.72 22.67 16.68
CA TYR A 610 -18.90 21.29 17.14
C TYR A 610 -19.04 20.31 15.98
N LEU A 611 -18.61 19.06 16.19
CA LEU A 611 -18.89 17.93 15.30
C LEU A 611 -19.61 16.81 16.05
N PHE A 612 -20.75 16.38 15.52
CA PHE A 612 -21.55 15.28 16.05
C PHE A 612 -21.40 14.06 15.14
N PHE A 613 -20.91 12.96 15.69
CA PHE A 613 -20.63 11.72 14.97
C PHE A 613 -21.70 10.65 15.24
N PHE A 614 -22.40 10.24 14.20
CA PHE A 614 -23.50 9.28 14.25
C PHE A 614 -23.10 7.91 13.70
N PRO A 615 -23.68 6.80 14.21
CA PRO A 615 -23.32 5.44 13.78
C PRO A 615 -23.81 5.08 12.37
N SER A 616 -24.70 5.87 11.76
CA SER A 616 -25.15 5.68 10.38
C SER A 616 -25.78 6.95 9.80
N TYR A 617 -25.79 7.07 8.47
CA TYR A 617 -26.50 8.15 7.76
C TYR A 617 -27.99 8.21 8.09
N ALA A 618 -28.64 7.05 8.25
CA ALA A 618 -30.05 6.99 8.61
C ALA A 618 -30.30 7.65 9.97
N TYR A 619 -29.49 7.35 10.98
CA TYR A 619 -29.66 7.95 12.30
C TYR A 619 -29.20 9.41 12.35
N LEU A 620 -28.16 9.76 11.59
CA LEU A 620 -27.73 11.14 11.37
C LEU A 620 -28.89 11.99 10.86
N LYS A 621 -29.56 11.56 9.79
CA LYS A 621 -30.67 12.30 9.19
C LYS A 621 -31.83 12.50 10.19
N THR A 622 -32.24 11.44 10.88
CA THR A 622 -33.29 11.53 11.90
C THR A 622 -32.93 12.49 13.03
N ALA A 623 -31.70 12.43 13.53
CA ALA A 623 -31.24 13.33 14.58
C ALA A 623 -31.07 14.77 14.09
N TYR A 624 -30.61 14.98 12.86
CA TYR A 624 -30.47 16.29 12.24
C TYR A 624 -31.82 17.00 12.14
N GLU A 625 -32.86 16.32 11.62
CA GLU A 625 -34.21 16.87 11.52
C GLU A 625 -34.78 17.23 12.90
N ALA A 626 -34.64 16.34 13.89
CA ALA A 626 -35.12 16.58 15.26
C ALA A 626 -34.33 17.72 15.95
N PHE A 627 -33.02 17.80 15.76
CA PHE A 627 -32.18 18.85 16.30
C PHE A 627 -32.51 20.22 15.70
N THR A 628 -32.74 20.27 14.38
CA THR A 628 -33.14 21.48 13.65
C THR A 628 -34.46 22.02 14.19
N ALA A 629 -35.44 21.14 14.40
CA ALA A 629 -36.74 21.53 14.94
C ALA A 629 -36.63 22.07 16.38
N ALA A 630 -35.74 21.50 17.20
CA ALA A 630 -35.52 21.93 18.58
C ALA A 630 -34.66 23.21 18.70
N ASN A 631 -33.80 23.49 17.71
CA ASN A 631 -32.84 24.59 17.74
C ASN A 631 -32.79 25.37 16.40
N PRO A 632 -33.89 26.05 16.01
CA PRO A 632 -33.99 26.73 14.71
C PRO A 632 -33.05 27.94 14.57
N ASP A 633 -32.51 28.43 15.69
CA ASP A 633 -31.56 29.55 15.77
C ASP A 633 -30.10 29.14 15.50
N LEU A 634 -29.79 27.84 15.53
CA LEU A 634 -28.40 27.36 15.40
C LEU A 634 -28.04 27.06 13.94
N ARG A 635 -26.84 27.48 13.55
CA ARG A 635 -26.28 27.15 12.24
C ARG A 635 -25.72 25.73 12.25
N ILE A 636 -26.23 24.91 11.35
CA ILE A 636 -25.87 23.49 11.24
C ILE A 636 -25.53 23.11 9.80
N CYS A 637 -24.71 22.07 9.63
CA CYS A 637 -24.47 21.42 8.36
C CYS A 637 -24.41 19.91 8.53
N ALA A 638 -24.62 19.15 7.46
CA ALA A 638 -24.60 17.68 7.50
C ALA A 638 -23.75 17.11 6.37
N GLN A 639 -23.08 16.00 6.68
CA GLN A 639 -22.44 15.15 5.68
C GLN A 639 -23.52 14.48 4.82
N GLU A 640 -23.36 14.57 3.51
CA GLU A 640 -24.20 13.89 2.54
C GLU A 640 -23.59 12.58 2.06
N ASN A 641 -24.40 11.72 1.45
CA ASN A 641 -23.90 10.51 0.80
C ASN A 641 -23.13 10.88 -0.47
N ALA A 642 -22.00 10.20 -0.71
CA ALA A 642 -21.19 10.35 -1.92
C ALA A 642 -20.67 11.78 -2.21
N MET A 643 -20.25 12.52 -1.17
CA MET A 643 -19.60 13.82 -1.32
C MET A 643 -18.34 13.76 -2.20
N THR A 644 -18.28 14.65 -3.20
CA THR A 644 -17.07 14.90 -4.00
C THR A 644 -16.01 15.59 -3.15
N GLU A 645 -14.76 15.66 -3.63
CA GLU A 645 -13.70 16.36 -2.91
C GLU A 645 -14.02 17.86 -2.71
N ALA A 646 -14.70 18.48 -3.68
CA ALA A 646 -15.16 19.87 -3.57
C ALA A 646 -16.24 20.04 -2.49
N ASP A 647 -17.19 19.11 -2.38
CA ASP A 647 -18.22 19.14 -1.34
C ASP A 647 -17.60 18.98 0.05
N ARG A 648 -16.61 18.10 0.18
CA ARG A 648 -15.86 17.90 1.43
C ARG A 648 -15.12 19.16 1.85
N GLN A 649 -14.44 19.82 0.91
CA GLN A 649 -13.76 21.06 1.18
C GLN A 649 -14.76 22.14 1.62
N THR A 650 -15.90 22.25 0.94
CA THR A 650 -16.98 23.18 1.30
C THR A 650 -17.49 22.94 2.72
N PHE A 651 -17.68 21.67 3.12
CA PHE A 651 -18.07 21.32 4.50
C PHE A 651 -17.03 21.79 5.52
N LEU A 652 -15.73 21.62 5.22
CA LEU A 652 -14.63 22.02 6.11
C LEU A 652 -14.42 23.54 6.17
N ASP A 653 -14.75 24.25 5.10
CA ASP A 653 -14.63 25.71 5.02
C ASP A 653 -15.59 26.42 5.98
N TYR A 654 -16.66 25.75 6.42
CA TYR A 654 -17.48 26.28 7.51
C TYR A 654 -16.77 26.35 8.86
N PHE A 655 -15.75 25.51 9.09
CA PHE A 655 -15.01 25.42 10.35
C PHE A 655 -13.77 26.34 10.38
N GLN A 656 -13.87 27.53 9.78
CA GLN A 656 -12.79 28.52 9.78
C GLN A 656 -12.81 29.43 11.01
N THR A 657 -11.65 29.95 11.39
CA THR A 657 -11.50 30.87 12.53
C THR A 657 -12.17 32.21 12.21
N GLY A 658 -13.01 32.71 13.13
CA GLY A 658 -13.70 33.99 12.97
C GLY A 658 -15.05 33.91 12.23
N SER A 659 -15.41 32.72 11.73
CA SER A 659 -16.76 32.43 11.25
C SER A 659 -17.76 32.34 12.38
N GLU A 660 -19.05 32.50 12.06
CA GLU A 660 -20.13 32.20 12.99
C GLU A 660 -20.05 30.73 13.46
N PRO A 661 -20.37 30.45 14.74
CA PRO A 661 -20.41 29.09 15.28
C PRO A 661 -21.22 28.13 14.41
N ILE A 662 -20.67 26.94 14.14
CA ILE A 662 -21.35 25.92 13.35
C ILE A 662 -21.30 24.54 14.00
N ILE A 663 -22.38 23.77 13.80
CA ILE A 663 -22.49 22.39 14.24
C ILE A 663 -22.58 21.48 13.03
N GLY A 664 -21.55 20.65 12.82
CA GLY A 664 -21.53 19.67 11.74
C GLY A 664 -22.01 18.30 12.20
N PHE A 665 -22.84 17.67 11.38
CA PHE A 665 -23.32 16.30 11.57
C PHE A 665 -22.55 15.39 10.61
N ALA A 666 -21.86 14.38 11.12
CA ALA A 666 -21.04 13.47 10.33
C ALA A 666 -21.23 12.01 10.78
N VAL A 667 -20.80 11.07 9.94
CA VAL A 667 -20.84 9.64 10.26
C VAL A 667 -19.56 9.22 10.98
N LEU A 668 -19.71 8.47 12.06
CA LEU A 668 -18.61 7.86 12.82
C LEU A 668 -17.90 6.81 11.96
N GLY A 669 -16.57 6.85 11.91
CA GLY A 669 -15.78 6.02 10.99
C GLY A 669 -15.84 6.48 9.52
N GLY A 670 -16.48 7.63 9.26
CA GLY A 670 -16.49 8.27 7.94
C GLY A 670 -15.31 9.22 7.73
N ILE A 671 -15.25 9.80 6.52
CA ILE A 671 -14.19 10.70 6.07
C ILE A 671 -13.92 11.93 6.95
N PHE A 672 -14.88 12.38 7.75
CA PHE A 672 -14.70 13.52 8.67
C PHE A 672 -14.31 13.08 10.10
N ALA A 673 -14.53 11.81 10.46
CA ALA A 673 -13.99 11.24 11.70
C ALA A 673 -12.47 11.00 11.57
N GLU A 674 -12.00 10.86 10.32
CA GLU A 674 -10.62 10.61 9.97
C GLU A 674 -10.01 11.78 9.18
N GLY A 675 -8.68 11.92 9.11
CA GLY A 675 -8.00 12.76 8.09
C GLY A 675 -8.14 14.31 8.13
N ILE A 676 -9.09 14.90 8.87
CA ILE A 676 -9.27 16.38 8.91
C ILE A 676 -8.42 17.06 10.01
N ASP A 677 -7.95 18.29 9.76
CA ASP A 677 -7.14 19.09 10.69
C ASP A 677 -7.81 20.43 11.05
N LEU A 678 -8.62 20.41 12.11
CA LEU A 678 -9.30 21.57 12.68
C LEU A 678 -8.64 21.93 14.02
N LYS A 679 -7.68 22.86 14.01
CA LYS A 679 -6.90 23.29 15.20
C LYS A 679 -7.50 24.51 15.89
N GLY A 680 -7.25 24.67 17.18
CA GLY A 680 -7.66 25.84 17.95
C GLY A 680 -9.19 26.00 18.02
N SER A 681 -9.67 27.23 17.90
CA SER A 681 -11.11 27.55 17.96
C SER A 681 -11.92 26.99 16.79
N ARG A 682 -11.28 26.36 15.80
CA ARG A 682 -11.97 25.73 14.66
C ARG A 682 -12.84 24.55 15.07
N LEU A 683 -12.54 23.89 16.19
CA LEU A 683 -13.36 22.82 16.77
C LEU A 683 -13.18 22.79 18.30
N ILE A 684 -14.21 23.15 19.06
CA ILE A 684 -14.14 23.22 20.53
C ILE A 684 -14.78 22.03 21.24
N GLY A 685 -15.46 21.16 20.49
CA GLY A 685 -15.94 19.91 21.03
C GLY A 685 -16.49 18.95 20.00
N VAL A 686 -16.58 17.68 20.40
CA VAL A 686 -17.24 16.63 19.61
C VAL A 686 -18.24 15.89 20.48
N ALA A 687 -19.34 15.47 19.86
CA ALA A 687 -20.24 14.47 20.44
C ALA A 687 -20.14 13.18 19.63
N ILE A 688 -19.92 12.05 20.30
CA ILE A 688 -19.83 10.74 19.67
C ILE A 688 -21.01 9.91 20.13
N ILE A 689 -21.93 9.64 19.20
CA ILE A 689 -23.18 8.95 19.45
C ILE A 689 -22.98 7.47 19.13
N SER A 690 -23.11 6.58 20.13
CA SER A 690 -22.78 5.14 20.09
C SER A 690 -21.31 4.80 20.33
N VAL A 691 -21.07 3.54 20.73
CA VAL A 691 -19.76 2.91 20.87
C VAL A 691 -19.14 2.46 19.53
N GLY A 692 -19.71 2.89 18.41
CA GLY A 692 -19.15 2.69 17.06
C GLY A 692 -19.24 1.29 16.48
N LEU A 693 -20.07 0.39 17.03
CA LEU A 693 -20.20 -0.97 16.49
C LEU A 693 -20.53 -0.94 14.98
N PRO A 694 -19.80 -1.70 14.15
CA PRO A 694 -20.11 -1.80 12.73
C PRO A 694 -21.51 -2.39 12.53
N GLY A 695 -22.10 -2.12 11.37
CA GLY A 695 -23.38 -2.70 10.99
C GLY A 695 -23.32 -4.23 11.02
N ILE A 696 -24.46 -4.87 11.33
CA ILE A 696 -24.57 -6.33 11.25
C ILE A 696 -24.43 -6.71 9.77
N ASN A 697 -23.40 -7.48 9.45
CA ASN A 697 -23.21 -8.08 8.14
C ASN A 697 -22.66 -9.51 8.31
N ALA A 698 -22.97 -10.38 7.34
CA ALA A 698 -22.69 -11.81 7.46
C ALA A 698 -21.17 -12.11 7.45
N GLU A 699 -20.38 -11.29 6.74
CA GLU A 699 -18.91 -11.39 6.72
C GLU A 699 -18.28 -11.12 8.11
N THR A 700 -18.77 -10.10 8.82
CA THR A 700 -18.30 -9.75 10.17
C THR A 700 -18.67 -10.85 11.16
N ASP A 701 -19.77 -11.57 10.93
CA ASP A 701 -20.10 -12.78 11.68
C ASP A 701 -19.15 -13.95 11.39
N GLN A 702 -18.66 -14.10 10.15
CA GLN A 702 -17.59 -15.07 9.86
C GLN A 702 -16.29 -14.69 10.57
N LEU A 703 -15.93 -13.41 10.55
CA LEU A 703 -14.78 -12.88 11.25
C LEU A 703 -14.88 -13.13 12.77
N ARG A 704 -16.06 -12.91 13.34
CA ARG A 704 -16.36 -13.23 14.74
C ARG A 704 -16.17 -14.72 14.99
N ALA A 705 -16.78 -15.60 14.18
CA ALA A 705 -16.69 -17.03 14.36
C ALA A 705 -15.25 -17.55 14.25
N TYR A 706 -14.45 -16.98 13.35
CA TYR A 706 -13.03 -17.30 13.20
C TYR A 706 -12.24 -16.96 14.47
N PHE A 707 -12.31 -15.72 14.95
CA PHE A 707 -11.57 -15.32 16.15
C PHE A 707 -12.15 -15.93 17.43
N ASP A 708 -13.45 -16.20 17.51
CA ASP A 708 -14.02 -16.99 18.61
C ASP A 708 -13.39 -18.39 18.69
N ARG A 709 -13.17 -19.06 17.54
CA ARG A 709 -12.46 -20.35 17.49
C ARG A 709 -10.97 -20.22 17.82
N ALA A 710 -10.32 -19.16 17.32
CA ALA A 710 -8.87 -18.99 17.46
C ALA A 710 -8.44 -18.55 18.87
N ASN A 711 -9.21 -17.69 19.55
CA ASN A 711 -8.84 -17.15 20.86
C ASN A 711 -10.02 -16.79 21.78
N GLY A 712 -11.27 -17.10 21.40
CA GLY A 712 -12.46 -16.77 22.20
C GLY A 712 -12.81 -15.27 22.25
N GLN A 713 -12.20 -14.44 21.40
CA GLN A 713 -12.36 -12.97 21.38
C GLN A 713 -13.03 -12.46 20.10
N GLY A 714 -13.85 -13.26 19.43
CA GLY A 714 -14.47 -12.94 18.15
C GLY A 714 -15.32 -11.69 18.17
N PHE A 715 -16.16 -11.50 19.20
CA PHE A 715 -16.92 -10.25 19.34
C PHE A 715 -16.00 -9.03 19.45
N ALA A 716 -14.87 -9.17 20.17
CA ALA A 716 -13.94 -8.07 20.36
C ALA A 716 -13.25 -7.69 19.04
N TYR A 717 -12.76 -8.67 18.29
CA TYR A 717 -12.01 -8.47 17.05
C TYR A 717 -12.89 -8.00 15.90
N ALA A 718 -14.11 -8.54 15.79
CA ALA A 718 -14.98 -8.25 14.66
C ALA A 718 -15.81 -6.97 14.84
N TYR A 719 -16.22 -6.66 16.09
CA TYR A 719 -17.18 -5.58 16.35
C TYR A 719 -16.63 -4.51 17.30
N GLN A 720 -16.14 -4.92 18.47
CA GLN A 720 -15.84 -3.98 19.56
C GLN A 720 -14.62 -3.09 19.29
N LEU A 721 -13.48 -3.69 18.97
CA LEU A 721 -12.21 -2.97 18.81
C LEU A 721 -12.21 -2.09 17.54
N PRO A 722 -12.67 -2.57 16.37
CA PRO A 722 -12.81 -1.69 15.20
C PRO A 722 -13.75 -0.51 15.47
N GLY A 723 -14.90 -0.76 16.11
CA GLY A 723 -15.85 0.29 16.42
C GLY A 723 -15.32 1.32 17.41
N PHE A 724 -14.59 0.86 18.44
CA PHE A 724 -13.99 1.75 19.42
C PHE A 724 -12.82 2.57 18.85
N ASN A 725 -12.08 2.05 17.87
CA ASN A 725 -11.07 2.84 17.16
C ASN A 725 -11.68 4.08 16.47
N ASN A 726 -12.87 3.94 15.87
CA ASN A 726 -13.59 5.07 15.29
C ASN A 726 -13.94 6.13 16.36
N VAL A 727 -14.31 5.70 17.58
CA VAL A 727 -14.54 6.60 18.73
C VAL A 727 -13.27 7.37 19.09
N LEU A 728 -12.13 6.68 19.18
CA LEU A 728 -10.85 7.32 19.51
C LEU A 728 -10.40 8.31 18.43
N GLN A 729 -10.57 7.97 17.16
CA GLN A 729 -10.22 8.85 16.04
C GLN A 729 -11.08 10.12 16.01
N ALA A 730 -12.39 9.99 16.28
CA ALA A 730 -13.32 11.11 16.37
C ALA A 730 -13.02 11.98 17.60
N GLY A 731 -12.76 11.38 18.76
CA GLY A 731 -12.41 12.09 19.99
C GLY A 731 -11.08 12.84 19.89
N GLY A 732 -10.08 12.22 19.26
CA GLY A 732 -8.77 12.83 18.99
C GLY A 732 -8.79 14.03 18.03
N ARG A 733 -9.96 14.50 17.57
CA ARG A 733 -10.11 15.73 16.78
C ARG A 733 -10.09 16.99 17.64
N VAL A 734 -10.51 16.91 18.91
CA VAL A 734 -10.71 18.09 19.76
C VAL A 734 -9.40 18.76 20.17
N ILE A 735 -8.37 17.98 20.49
CA ILE A 735 -7.09 18.51 20.98
C ILE A 735 -5.97 18.13 20.01
N ARG A 736 -5.35 19.13 19.39
CA ARG A 736 -4.27 18.96 18.40
C ARG A 736 -3.06 19.84 18.62
N GLY A 737 -3.24 20.95 19.34
CA GLY A 737 -2.21 21.86 19.80
C GLY A 737 -2.21 21.99 21.32
N THR A 738 -1.09 22.45 21.88
CA THR A 738 -0.93 22.67 23.34
C THR A 738 -1.83 23.78 23.91
N LYS A 739 -2.41 24.59 23.03
CA LYS A 739 -3.34 25.68 23.37
C LYS A 739 -4.82 25.30 23.21
N ASP A 740 -5.11 24.14 22.63
CA ASP A 740 -6.49 23.72 22.41
C ASP A 740 -7.15 23.39 23.75
N VAL A 741 -8.42 23.73 23.88
CA VAL A 741 -9.28 23.41 25.01
C VAL A 741 -10.61 22.95 24.45
N GLY A 742 -11.14 21.82 24.92
CA GLY A 742 -12.40 21.33 24.39
C GLY A 742 -12.98 20.11 25.08
N VAL A 743 -14.17 19.74 24.61
CA VAL A 743 -15.01 18.69 25.21
C VAL A 743 -15.17 17.51 24.27
N ILE A 744 -15.01 16.29 24.78
CA ILE A 744 -15.44 15.04 24.16
C ILE A 744 -16.66 14.54 24.94
N LEU A 745 -17.83 14.57 24.29
CA LEU A 745 -19.06 14.02 24.84
C LEU A 745 -19.33 12.63 24.23
N LEU A 746 -19.21 11.58 25.03
CA LEU A 746 -19.48 10.19 24.65
C LEU A 746 -20.93 9.85 25.04
N ILE A 747 -21.82 9.67 24.05
CA ILE A 747 -23.25 9.46 24.29
C ILE A 747 -23.61 8.00 24.03
N ASP A 748 -23.59 7.20 25.09
CA ASP A 748 -24.18 5.85 25.19
C ASP A 748 -23.97 5.27 26.60
N GLU A 749 -25.00 4.67 27.20
CA GLU A 749 -24.86 3.96 28.49
C GLU A 749 -23.82 2.82 28.45
N ARG A 750 -23.49 2.25 27.27
CA ARG A 750 -22.50 1.18 27.16
C ARG A 750 -21.09 1.63 27.50
N PHE A 751 -20.76 2.93 27.38
CA PHE A 751 -19.42 3.44 27.68
C PHE A 751 -19.02 3.23 29.16
N ILE A 752 -19.98 3.23 30.09
CA ILE A 752 -19.71 2.98 31.52
C ILE A 752 -19.59 1.48 31.87
N THR A 753 -19.87 0.59 30.93
CA THR A 753 -19.72 -0.86 31.19
C THR A 753 -18.24 -1.24 31.22
N PRO A 754 -17.82 -2.22 32.04
CA PRO A 754 -16.42 -2.65 32.12
C PRO A 754 -15.83 -3.07 30.77
N ARG A 755 -16.67 -3.54 29.85
CA ARG A 755 -16.29 -3.93 28.50
C ARG A 755 -15.71 -2.76 27.70
N TYR A 756 -16.30 -1.57 27.77
CA TYR A 756 -15.85 -0.40 27.01
C TYR A 756 -14.96 0.53 27.83
N ALA A 757 -15.23 0.71 29.12
CA ALA A 757 -14.42 1.57 29.99
C ALA A 757 -12.94 1.17 30.02
N ARG A 758 -12.63 -0.13 29.91
CA ARG A 758 -11.24 -0.65 29.84
C ARG A 758 -10.51 -0.34 28.53
N LEU A 759 -11.23 0.09 27.49
CA LEU A 759 -10.63 0.48 26.21
C LEU A 759 -10.23 1.96 26.20
N PHE A 760 -10.63 2.74 27.22
CA PHE A 760 -10.26 4.14 27.30
C PHE A 760 -8.73 4.24 27.40
N PRO A 761 -8.10 5.10 26.58
CA PRO A 761 -6.68 5.34 26.73
C PRO A 761 -6.41 6.02 28.08
N ASP A 762 -5.17 5.94 28.57
CA ASP A 762 -4.80 6.47 29.89
C ASP A 762 -5.22 7.93 30.10
N HIS A 763 -5.12 8.76 29.05
CA HIS A 763 -5.51 10.17 29.09
C HIS A 763 -7.03 10.41 29.05
N TRP A 764 -7.88 9.39 29.00
CA TRP A 764 -9.34 9.47 29.16
C TRP A 764 -9.82 8.80 30.45
N THR A 765 -8.93 8.29 31.29
CA THR A 765 -9.30 7.63 32.55
C THR A 765 -9.97 8.57 33.55
N HIS A 766 -9.81 9.89 33.39
CA HIS A 766 -10.51 10.93 34.16
C HIS A 766 -11.93 11.24 33.65
N ALA A 767 -12.49 10.42 32.75
CA ALA A 767 -13.82 10.64 32.19
C ALA A 767 -14.88 10.72 33.28
N GLN A 768 -15.70 11.77 33.22
CA GLN A 768 -16.81 12.01 34.14
C GLN A 768 -18.10 11.43 33.56
N VAL A 769 -19.04 11.01 34.41
CA VAL A 769 -20.31 10.41 33.98
C VAL A 769 -21.46 11.34 34.33
N SER A 770 -22.32 11.60 33.35
CA SER A 770 -23.60 12.27 33.53
C SER A 770 -24.75 11.29 33.32
N TYR A 771 -25.81 11.41 34.12
CA TYR A 771 -27.03 10.60 34.02
C TYR A 771 -28.26 11.42 33.59
N ASN A 772 -28.12 12.72 33.37
CA ASN A 772 -29.20 13.60 32.90
C ASN A 772 -28.65 14.95 32.37
N PRO A 773 -29.47 15.76 31.66
CA PRO A 773 -29.01 17.01 31.07
C PRO A 773 -28.58 18.07 32.10
N THR A 774 -29.17 18.06 33.30
CA THR A 774 -28.79 19.00 34.37
C THR A 774 -27.39 18.72 34.88
N GLN A 775 -27.05 17.46 35.14
CA GLN A 775 -25.69 17.06 35.50
C GLN A 775 -24.70 17.36 34.36
N LEU A 776 -25.09 17.08 33.11
CA LEU A 776 -24.26 17.40 31.95
C LEU A 776 -23.95 18.90 31.88
N ALA A 777 -24.96 19.75 32.05
CA ALA A 777 -24.80 21.20 32.07
C ALA A 777 -23.82 21.64 33.17
N GLN A 778 -23.94 21.09 34.38
CA GLN A 778 -23.04 21.41 35.49
C GLN A 778 -21.57 21.06 35.18
N LEU A 779 -21.32 19.86 34.66
CA LEU A 779 -19.95 19.43 34.31
C LEU A 779 -19.36 20.31 33.20
N LEU A 780 -20.15 20.63 32.17
CA LEU A 780 -19.73 21.50 31.07
C LEU A 780 -19.45 22.93 31.55
N THR A 781 -20.36 23.50 32.34
CA THR A 781 -20.19 24.86 32.88
C THR A 781 -18.93 24.94 33.74
N HIS A 782 -18.74 23.99 34.66
CA HIS A 782 -17.55 23.95 35.50
C HIS A 782 -16.26 23.88 34.68
N PHE A 783 -16.21 23.03 33.65
CA PHE A 783 -15.06 22.93 32.76
C PHE A 783 -14.77 24.25 32.04
N TRP A 784 -15.78 24.85 31.41
CA TRP A 784 -15.58 26.09 30.65
C TRP A 784 -15.25 27.29 31.55
N GLU A 785 -15.82 27.37 32.76
CA GLU A 785 -15.48 28.39 33.77
C GLU A 785 -14.02 28.26 34.24
N ALA A 786 -13.54 27.04 34.47
CA ALA A 786 -12.15 26.79 34.85
C ALA A 786 -11.14 27.21 33.77
N HIS A 787 -11.56 27.30 32.52
CA HIS A 787 -10.74 27.70 31.37
C HIS A 787 -11.11 29.09 30.82
N HIS A 788 -11.84 29.89 31.59
CA HIS A 788 -12.36 31.19 31.14
C HIS A 788 -11.38 32.37 31.30
N GLU A 789 -10.15 32.18 31.81
CA GLU A 789 -9.20 33.27 32.08
C GLU A 789 -8.19 33.58 30.94
N ASN A 790 -8.15 34.87 30.56
CA ASN A 790 -7.21 35.61 29.68
C ASN A 790 -7.48 35.74 28.17
N THR A 791 -8.66 36.23 27.77
CA THR A 791 -8.87 36.92 26.47
C THR A 791 -9.21 38.42 26.59
N ALA A 792 -9.17 39.00 27.79
CA ALA A 792 -9.57 40.39 27.99
C ALA A 792 -8.47 41.46 27.77
N HIS A 793 -7.21 41.09 27.57
CA HIS A 793 -6.15 42.06 27.24
C HIS A 793 -5.10 41.46 26.29
N ALA A 794 -5.32 41.64 24.98
CA ALA A 794 -4.27 41.68 23.96
C ALA A 794 -4.76 42.52 22.78
#